data_AF-A0A1A7WDR4-F1
#
_entry.id   AF-A0A1A7WDR4-F1
#
_cell.length_a   1.000
_cell.length_b   1.000
_cell.length_c   1.000
_cell.angle_alpha   90.00
_cell.angle_beta   90.00
_cell.angle_gamma   90.00
#
_symmetry.space_group_name_H-M   'P 1'
#
loop_
_entity.id
_entity.type
_entity.pdbx_description
1 polymer ?
#
loop_
_entity_poly.entity_id
_entity_poly.type
_entity_poly.pdbx_seq_one_letter_code
_entity_poly.pdbx_strand_id
1 'polypeptide(L)'
;YYNTTYPLSKSDQVALPDFNAGAMENWGLVTYRETALLYDPVLSSNGNKERVTTVIAHELAHMWFGNLVTLRWWNDLWLNEGFASYVEYLGADYAEPTWNIKDDIILYDVQKVFAIDALASSHPLSRKEEEVNKPAEISEMFNSISYNKGAAVLRMLSEFLTEPVFAQGLSSYLNTFAFKNTMYTDLWDHLQQAVDNTPGMHIPRSVHEIMNRWTLQMGFPVVTVDTQTGTVTQKHFLLDPDSVVGRPSQFNYTWFIPIKWMKNGVDQQQYWLLDKTDNHRSMRVSGEEWVLANTNVSGFFRINYDLDNWGRLVSQLNTNHQVLSVINRAQIIDDAFNLARAKLINTTLALRTTTYLSRERDYIPWESALRNLGNYILMFDRTEVYGALQAYLKKQIKPLFEHFRTLTANWTRVPTGHSDQYNQINALRIACGVGVEGCRELIKSWYRQWMENPDHYQIHPNLKSTVYCNAIAFGGVEEWDFAWRMFQMASLASEASRLRSAMACTKTPWLLNRYLEYTLDPTKIRKQDAISTIQYIARNVVGMPLAWNFVRARWSYIFEQYGKGSFSFSNLLSGITMRFSTEFELQELKRFKEDNLYVGFGSATLTLEQAIEKTTANIKWVTENKAEVLKWFTEEIA
;
A
#
# COMPACT_ATOMS: atom_id res chain seq x y z
N TYR A 1 -3.18 -25.95 -9.06
CA TYR A 1 -2.48 -24.83 -9.72
C TYR A 1 -1.12 -25.29 -10.28
N TYR A 2 -0.14 -25.66 -9.44
CA TYR A 2 1.21 -26.02 -9.92
C TYR A 2 1.36 -27.36 -10.66
N ASN A 3 0.35 -28.25 -10.63
CA ASN A 3 0.43 -29.61 -11.18
C ASN A 3 1.67 -30.40 -10.67
N THR A 4 2.05 -30.14 -9.42
CA THR A 4 3.11 -30.83 -8.69
C THR A 4 2.57 -31.09 -7.29
N THR A 5 2.63 -32.34 -6.81
CA THR A 5 2.15 -32.72 -5.48
C THR A 5 3.00 -32.08 -4.39
N TYR A 6 2.41 -31.87 -3.21
CA TYR A 6 3.18 -31.45 -2.04
C TYR A 6 4.28 -32.49 -1.74
N PRO A 7 5.56 -32.10 -1.65
CA PRO A 7 6.67 -33.05 -1.69
C PRO A 7 7.01 -33.71 -0.34
N LEU A 8 6.36 -33.29 0.76
CA LEU A 8 6.60 -33.82 2.11
C LEU A 8 5.39 -34.61 2.62
N SER A 9 5.60 -35.45 3.64
CA SER A 9 4.55 -36.28 4.24
C SER A 9 3.65 -35.55 5.24
N LYS A 10 4.04 -34.36 5.70
CA LYS A 10 3.34 -33.53 6.68
C LYS A 10 3.59 -32.04 6.46
N SER A 11 2.74 -31.19 7.03
CA SER A 11 2.87 -29.73 7.02
C SER A 11 2.58 -29.20 8.42
N ASP A 12 3.63 -28.90 9.19
CA ASP A 12 3.49 -28.25 10.50
C ASP A 12 3.50 -26.73 10.36
N GLN A 13 2.67 -26.06 11.15
CA GLN A 13 2.56 -24.60 11.21
C GLN A 13 2.53 -24.17 12.67
N VAL A 14 3.47 -23.32 13.11
CA VAL A 14 3.64 -22.97 14.52
C VAL A 14 3.59 -21.46 14.74
N ALA A 15 2.78 -21.04 15.71
CA ALA A 15 2.75 -19.67 16.20
C ALA A 15 3.83 -19.48 17.28
N LEU A 16 4.74 -18.54 17.05
CA LEU A 16 5.81 -18.18 17.95
C LEU A 16 5.53 -16.81 18.61
N PRO A 17 5.62 -16.72 19.95
CA PRO A 17 5.65 -15.42 20.62
C PRO A 17 6.94 -14.67 20.23
N ASP A 18 6.84 -13.35 20.12
CA ASP A 18 7.99 -12.45 19.88
C ASP A 18 8.80 -12.73 18.59
N PHE A 19 8.13 -13.14 17.49
CA PHE A 19 8.76 -13.39 16.20
C PHE A 19 8.83 -12.14 15.30
N ASN A 20 10.05 -11.63 15.04
CA ASN A 20 10.24 -10.36 14.32
C ASN A 20 9.90 -10.38 12.82
N ALA A 21 10.17 -11.48 12.10
CA ALA A 21 10.09 -11.54 10.63
C ALA A 21 8.64 -11.66 10.08
N GLY A 22 7.65 -11.89 10.93
CA GLY A 22 6.26 -12.07 10.51
C GLY A 22 5.90 -13.52 10.27
N ALA A 23 6.53 -14.15 9.27
CA ALA A 23 6.50 -15.59 9.00
C ALA A 23 7.84 -16.06 8.36
N MET A 24 8.05 -17.37 8.25
CA MET A 24 9.20 -17.98 7.58
C MET A 24 8.86 -19.41 7.13
N GLU A 25 9.14 -19.68 5.86
CA GLU A 25 8.70 -20.80 5.04
C GLU A 25 9.48 -22.11 5.25
N ASN A 26 10.07 -22.34 6.43
CA ASN A 26 10.93 -23.51 6.66
C ASN A 26 10.21 -24.80 6.22
N TRP A 27 10.87 -25.59 5.38
CA TRP A 27 10.19 -26.65 4.61
C TRP A 27 9.63 -27.75 5.51
N GLY A 28 8.30 -27.77 5.65
CA GLY A 28 7.57 -28.72 6.50
C GLY A 28 7.33 -28.27 7.95
N LEU A 29 7.87 -27.12 8.38
CA LEU A 29 7.63 -26.49 9.68
C LEU A 29 7.60 -24.96 9.53
N VAL A 30 6.48 -24.42 9.06
CA VAL A 30 6.35 -22.98 8.84
C VAL A 30 6.17 -22.27 10.19
N THR A 31 6.95 -21.23 10.43
CA THR A 31 6.90 -20.45 11.67
C THR A 31 6.23 -19.11 11.43
N TYR A 32 5.30 -18.73 12.30
CA TYR A 32 4.55 -17.48 12.21
C TYR A 32 4.64 -16.71 13.52
N ARG A 33 4.57 -15.38 13.45
CA ARG A 33 4.14 -14.60 14.62
C ARG A 33 2.69 -14.96 14.94
N GLU A 34 2.32 -14.98 16.22
CA GLU A 34 0.93 -15.26 16.66
C GLU A 34 -0.14 -14.52 15.85
N THR A 35 0.05 -13.23 15.58
CA THR A 35 -0.91 -12.39 14.82
C THR A 35 -1.03 -12.74 13.33
N ALA A 36 -0.22 -13.67 12.81
CA ALA A 36 -0.22 -14.12 11.43
C ALA A 36 -0.73 -15.56 11.27
N LEU A 37 -1.01 -16.28 12.36
CA LEU A 37 -1.55 -17.64 12.33
C LEU A 37 -2.80 -17.82 13.20
N LEU A 38 -2.84 -17.20 14.38
CA LEU A 38 -3.93 -17.38 15.33
C LEU A 38 -5.09 -16.43 15.02
N TYR A 39 -6.31 -16.96 15.07
CA TYR A 39 -7.55 -16.23 14.89
C TYR A 39 -8.56 -16.59 15.98
N ASP A 40 -9.07 -15.58 16.67
CA ASP A 40 -10.16 -15.70 17.64
C ASP A 40 -11.44 -15.08 17.04
N PRO A 41 -12.52 -15.85 16.82
CA PRO A 41 -13.74 -15.35 16.18
C PRO A 41 -14.51 -14.30 16.99
N VAL A 42 -14.26 -14.19 18.30
CA VAL A 42 -14.89 -13.21 19.19
C VAL A 42 -14.09 -11.90 19.21
N LEU A 43 -12.76 -11.98 19.15
CA LEU A 43 -11.88 -10.83 19.39
C LEU A 43 -11.14 -10.32 18.14
N SER A 44 -11.03 -11.12 17.09
CA SER A 44 -10.29 -10.78 15.87
C SER A 44 -11.20 -10.17 14.81
N SER A 45 -10.70 -9.17 14.08
CA SER A 45 -11.47 -8.49 13.04
C SER A 45 -11.40 -9.23 11.72
N ASN A 46 -12.27 -8.85 10.77
CA ASN A 46 -12.24 -9.30 9.39
C ASN A 46 -10.85 -9.21 8.76
N GLY A 47 -10.15 -8.07 8.93
CA GLY A 47 -8.79 -7.93 8.43
C GLY A 47 -7.72 -8.74 9.18
N ASN A 48 -8.01 -9.26 10.37
CA ASN A 48 -7.13 -10.27 10.98
C ASN A 48 -7.33 -11.62 10.30
N LYS A 49 -8.59 -11.99 9.99
CA LYS A 49 -8.90 -13.21 9.26
C LYS A 49 -8.23 -13.19 7.89
N GLU A 50 -8.36 -12.08 7.16
CA GLU A 50 -7.69 -11.88 5.87
C GLU A 50 -6.18 -12.06 5.97
N ARG A 51 -5.54 -11.36 6.92
CA ARG A 51 -4.09 -11.46 7.13
C ARG A 51 -3.64 -12.90 7.42
N VAL A 52 -4.38 -13.65 8.23
CA VAL A 52 -4.05 -15.05 8.51
C VAL A 52 -4.16 -15.87 7.23
N THR A 53 -5.26 -15.72 6.48
CA THR A 53 -5.48 -16.45 5.23
C THR A 53 -4.39 -16.16 4.19
N THR A 54 -4.06 -14.88 3.96
CA THR A 54 -3.06 -14.50 2.95
C THR A 54 -1.66 -14.90 3.36
N VAL A 55 -1.26 -14.73 4.62
CA VAL A 55 0.08 -15.13 5.08
C VAL A 55 0.24 -16.65 5.01
N ILE A 56 -0.77 -17.44 5.40
CA ILE A 56 -0.71 -18.90 5.20
C ILE A 56 -0.57 -19.23 3.70
N ALA A 57 -1.35 -18.59 2.83
CA ALA A 57 -1.26 -18.82 1.39
C ALA A 57 0.14 -18.48 0.82
N HIS A 58 0.73 -17.38 1.30
CA HIS A 58 2.09 -16.95 0.98
C HIS A 58 3.14 -18.01 1.35
N GLU A 59 3.18 -18.41 2.63
CA GLU A 59 4.17 -19.39 3.10
C GLU A 59 3.98 -20.78 2.48
N LEU A 60 2.73 -21.18 2.23
CA LEU A 60 2.46 -22.45 1.54
C LEU A 60 2.84 -22.41 0.06
N ALA A 61 2.81 -21.24 -0.60
CA ALA A 61 3.33 -21.11 -1.96
C ALA A 61 4.84 -21.42 -2.01
N HIS A 62 5.58 -21.02 -0.99
CA HIS A 62 7.02 -21.26 -0.90
C HIS A 62 7.41 -22.73 -0.83
N MET A 63 6.49 -23.61 -0.40
CA MET A 63 6.73 -25.07 -0.40
C MET A 63 7.08 -25.60 -1.80
N TRP A 64 6.70 -24.88 -2.87
CA TRP A 64 7.13 -25.11 -4.25
C TRP A 64 8.12 -24.06 -4.73
N PHE A 65 7.77 -22.77 -4.64
CA PHE A 65 8.58 -21.64 -5.12
C PHE A 65 9.48 -21.08 -4.02
N GLY A 66 10.71 -21.57 -3.94
CA GLY A 66 11.68 -21.22 -2.90
C GLY A 66 12.26 -22.46 -2.24
N ASN A 67 11.41 -23.43 -1.89
CA ASN A 67 11.84 -24.66 -1.23
C ASN A 67 12.12 -25.81 -2.21
N LEU A 68 11.11 -26.21 -3.00
CA LEU A 68 11.28 -27.30 -3.99
C LEU A 68 12.22 -26.89 -5.11
N VAL A 69 12.05 -25.67 -5.62
CA VAL A 69 12.98 -25.03 -6.56
C VAL A 69 13.47 -23.75 -5.91
N THR A 70 14.77 -23.68 -5.65
CA THR A 70 15.39 -22.56 -4.94
C THR A 70 16.18 -21.70 -5.91
N LEU A 71 16.23 -20.39 -5.72
CA LEU A 71 17.09 -19.54 -6.55
C LEU A 71 18.56 -19.86 -6.31
N ARG A 72 19.40 -19.59 -7.31
CA ARG A 72 20.85 -19.79 -7.22
C ARG A 72 21.48 -18.82 -6.23
N TRP A 73 21.02 -17.57 -6.19
CA TRP A 73 21.56 -16.52 -5.34
C TRP A 73 20.52 -15.46 -4.97
N TRP A 74 20.82 -14.67 -3.92
CA TRP A 74 19.93 -13.68 -3.32
C TRP A 74 19.62 -12.46 -4.18
N ASN A 75 20.42 -12.20 -5.23
CA ASN A 75 20.16 -11.10 -6.16
C ASN A 75 18.82 -11.27 -6.92
N ASP A 76 18.33 -12.51 -7.01
CA ASP A 76 17.05 -12.87 -7.64
C ASP A 76 15.93 -13.16 -6.64
N LEU A 77 16.12 -12.87 -5.34
CA LEU A 77 15.15 -13.13 -4.27
C LEU A 77 13.70 -12.73 -4.62
N TRP A 78 13.55 -11.64 -5.39
CA TRP A 78 12.26 -11.18 -5.90
C TRP A 78 11.43 -12.25 -6.61
N LEU A 79 12.07 -13.27 -7.21
CA LEU A 79 11.35 -14.34 -7.88
C LEU A 79 10.73 -15.34 -6.89
N ASN A 80 11.30 -15.53 -5.70
CA ASN A 80 10.63 -16.29 -4.65
C ASN A 80 9.53 -15.43 -4.02
N GLU A 81 9.92 -14.29 -3.44
CA GLU A 81 9.05 -13.45 -2.62
C GLU A 81 7.94 -12.79 -3.44
N GLY A 82 8.27 -12.27 -4.63
CA GLY A 82 7.29 -11.69 -5.54
C GLY A 82 6.32 -12.72 -6.09
N PHE A 83 6.76 -13.97 -6.26
CA PHE A 83 5.87 -15.04 -6.70
C PHE A 83 4.90 -15.43 -5.59
N ALA A 84 5.39 -15.68 -4.37
CA ALA A 84 4.54 -15.93 -3.21
C ALA A 84 3.57 -14.78 -2.95
N SER A 85 4.02 -13.52 -3.04
CA SER A 85 3.17 -12.33 -2.93
C SER A 85 2.12 -12.18 -4.04
N TYR A 86 2.34 -12.74 -5.22
CA TYR A 86 1.27 -12.78 -6.24
C TYR A 86 0.26 -13.88 -5.93
N VAL A 87 0.74 -15.09 -5.70
CA VAL A 87 -0.15 -16.26 -5.59
C VAL A 87 -0.81 -16.39 -4.21
N GLU A 88 -0.39 -15.63 -3.19
CA GLU A 88 -1.08 -15.57 -1.90
C GLU A 88 -2.55 -15.17 -2.09
N TYR A 89 -2.82 -14.27 -3.03
CA TYR A 89 -4.17 -13.84 -3.38
C TYR A 89 -4.96 -14.95 -4.08
N LEU A 90 -4.31 -15.76 -4.93
CA LEU A 90 -4.97 -16.90 -5.59
C LEU A 90 -5.30 -18.02 -4.59
N GLY A 91 -4.35 -18.33 -3.70
CA GLY A 91 -4.56 -19.31 -2.64
C GLY A 91 -5.61 -18.88 -1.62
N ALA A 92 -5.60 -17.61 -1.23
CA ALA A 92 -6.61 -17.04 -0.34
C ALA A 92 -7.99 -16.98 -1.01
N ASP A 93 -8.09 -16.62 -2.29
CA ASP A 93 -9.35 -16.65 -3.05
C ASP A 93 -9.91 -18.07 -3.17
N TYR A 94 -9.05 -19.08 -3.33
CA TYR A 94 -9.49 -20.47 -3.31
C TYR A 94 -10.07 -20.89 -1.95
N ALA A 95 -9.46 -20.43 -0.85
CA ALA A 95 -9.95 -20.71 0.50
C ALA A 95 -11.23 -19.93 0.85
N GLU A 96 -11.34 -18.70 0.37
CA GLU A 96 -12.43 -17.76 0.69
C GLU A 96 -12.94 -17.05 -0.58
N PRO A 97 -13.64 -17.77 -1.49
CA PRO A 97 -13.98 -17.30 -2.84
C PRO A 97 -15.01 -16.17 -2.88
N THR A 98 -15.60 -15.82 -1.74
CA THR A 98 -16.59 -14.74 -1.63
C THR A 98 -15.98 -13.39 -1.30
N TRP A 99 -14.66 -13.33 -1.06
CA TRP A 99 -13.99 -12.11 -0.59
C TRP A 99 -13.58 -11.16 -1.72
N ASN A 100 -13.47 -11.66 -2.96
CA ASN A 100 -12.86 -10.95 -4.10
C ASN A 100 -11.43 -10.48 -3.78
N ILE A 101 -10.68 -11.26 -3.00
CA ILE A 101 -9.38 -10.85 -2.45
C ILE A 101 -8.30 -10.66 -3.53
N LYS A 102 -8.49 -11.22 -4.73
CA LYS A 102 -7.59 -10.99 -5.88
C LYS A 102 -7.47 -9.51 -6.27
N ASP A 103 -8.50 -8.71 -5.99
CA ASP A 103 -8.49 -7.28 -6.32
C ASP A 103 -7.66 -6.47 -5.31
N ASP A 104 -7.43 -7.00 -4.10
CA ASP A 104 -6.71 -6.31 -3.03
C ASP A 104 -5.23 -6.08 -3.36
N ILE A 105 -4.64 -6.91 -4.25
CA ILE A 105 -3.28 -6.72 -4.79
C ILE A 105 -3.09 -5.32 -5.39
N ILE A 106 -4.15 -4.72 -5.94
CA ILE A 106 -4.09 -3.38 -6.52
C ILE A 106 -3.73 -2.34 -5.45
N LEU A 107 -4.39 -2.41 -4.30
CA LEU A 107 -4.15 -1.49 -3.20
C LEU A 107 -2.84 -1.82 -2.47
N TYR A 108 -2.63 -3.09 -2.11
CA TYR A 108 -1.60 -3.46 -1.15
C TYR A 108 -0.23 -3.74 -1.76
N ASP A 109 -0.17 -4.05 -3.06
CA ASP A 109 1.08 -4.25 -3.79
C ASP A 109 1.30 -3.16 -4.83
N VAL A 110 0.40 -3.04 -5.81
CA VAL A 110 0.63 -2.22 -7.01
C VAL A 110 0.74 -0.73 -6.65
N GLN A 111 -0.30 -0.15 -6.03
CA GLN A 111 -0.27 1.26 -5.63
C GLN A 111 0.82 1.55 -4.60
N LYS A 112 1.03 0.61 -3.66
CA LYS A 112 2.06 0.73 -2.62
C LYS A 112 3.45 0.83 -3.24
N VAL A 113 3.79 -0.06 -4.18
CA VAL A 113 5.13 -0.09 -4.76
C VAL A 113 5.35 1.01 -5.78
N PHE A 114 4.31 1.47 -6.49
CA PHE A 114 4.42 2.65 -7.35
C PHE A 114 4.94 3.88 -6.60
N ALA A 115 4.60 4.05 -5.31
CA ALA A 115 5.10 5.17 -4.53
C ALA A 115 6.62 5.11 -4.25
N ILE A 116 7.20 3.91 -4.21
CA ILE A 116 8.62 3.67 -3.92
C ILE A 116 9.42 3.61 -5.23
N ASP A 117 8.88 2.91 -6.24
CA ASP A 117 9.56 2.67 -7.51
C ASP A 117 9.57 3.89 -8.43
N ALA A 118 8.79 4.94 -8.10
CA ALA A 118 8.84 6.24 -8.77
C ALA A 118 9.89 7.21 -8.18
N LEU A 119 10.77 6.74 -7.28
CA LEU A 119 11.87 7.52 -6.71
C LEU A 119 13.18 7.22 -7.43
N ALA A 120 14.05 8.23 -7.56
CA ALA A 120 15.37 8.05 -8.18
C ALA A 120 16.29 7.12 -7.38
N SER A 121 15.98 6.89 -6.09
CA SER A 121 16.65 5.95 -5.21
C SER A 121 16.16 4.49 -5.33
N SER A 122 15.26 4.17 -6.27
CA SER A 122 14.79 2.79 -6.47
C SER A 122 15.90 1.87 -7.01
N HIS A 123 15.58 0.60 -7.25
CA HIS A 123 16.47 -0.37 -7.89
C HIS A 123 15.70 -1.38 -8.76
N PRO A 124 16.38 -2.06 -9.71
CA PRO A 124 15.78 -3.15 -10.49
C PRO A 124 15.37 -4.33 -9.60
N LEU A 125 14.47 -5.19 -10.09
CA LEU A 125 14.09 -6.43 -9.38
C LEU A 125 15.28 -7.37 -9.22
N SER A 126 15.96 -7.65 -10.32
CA SER A 126 17.20 -8.44 -10.31
C SER A 126 18.39 -7.48 -10.27
N ARG A 127 19.18 -7.56 -9.20
CA ARG A 127 20.48 -6.88 -9.11
C ARG A 127 21.56 -7.79 -9.69
N LYS A 128 22.73 -7.22 -9.96
CA LYS A 128 23.89 -8.05 -10.31
C LYS A 128 24.36 -8.82 -9.09
N GLU A 129 24.84 -10.05 -9.27
CA GLU A 129 25.31 -10.88 -8.14
C GLU A 129 26.44 -10.18 -7.37
N GLU A 130 27.34 -9.47 -8.06
CA GLU A 130 28.41 -8.70 -7.43
C GLU A 130 27.94 -7.52 -6.57
N GLU A 131 26.67 -7.09 -6.67
CA GLU A 131 26.08 -6.05 -5.82
C GLU A 131 25.52 -6.62 -4.51
N VAL A 132 25.48 -7.96 -4.33
CA VAL A 132 24.81 -8.61 -3.20
C VAL A 132 25.71 -9.71 -2.62
N ASN A 133 26.63 -9.36 -1.72
CA ASN A 133 27.59 -10.31 -1.13
C ASN A 133 27.55 -10.34 0.40
N LYS A 134 27.42 -9.18 1.04
CA LYS A 134 27.45 -9.09 2.51
C LYS A 134 26.08 -9.43 3.09
N PRO A 135 26.01 -9.93 4.35
CA PRO A 135 24.73 -10.21 5.01
C PRO A 135 23.78 -9.00 5.05
N ALA A 136 24.31 -7.78 5.19
CA ALA A 136 23.52 -6.55 5.12
C ALA A 136 22.95 -6.29 3.71
N GLU A 137 23.73 -6.55 2.65
CA GLU A 137 23.28 -6.38 1.26
C GLU A 137 22.23 -7.43 0.88
N ILE A 138 22.38 -8.68 1.35
CA ILE A 138 21.36 -9.74 1.23
C ILE A 138 20.07 -9.31 1.95
N SER A 139 20.21 -8.83 3.18
CA SER A 139 19.09 -8.31 3.98
C SER A 139 18.33 -7.18 3.29
N GLU A 140 19.03 -6.31 2.56
CA GLU A 140 18.42 -5.22 1.79
C GLU A 140 17.58 -5.68 0.60
N MET A 141 17.74 -6.93 0.12
CA MET A 141 16.89 -7.48 -0.93
C MET A 141 15.46 -7.78 -0.44
N PHE A 142 15.25 -7.92 0.88
CA PHE A 142 13.93 -8.11 1.48
C PHE A 142 13.17 -6.79 1.63
N ASN A 143 12.68 -6.25 0.51
CA ASN A 143 12.03 -4.94 0.47
C ASN A 143 10.81 -4.89 -0.48
N SER A 144 10.09 -3.77 -0.49
CA SER A 144 8.89 -3.62 -1.32
C SER A 144 9.10 -3.81 -2.82
N ILE A 145 10.29 -3.62 -3.37
CA ILE A 145 10.56 -3.93 -4.78
C ILE A 145 10.48 -5.45 -4.99
N SER A 146 11.21 -6.24 -4.19
CA SER A 146 11.23 -7.71 -4.36
C SER A 146 9.86 -8.35 -4.18
N TYR A 147 9.11 -7.94 -3.15
CA TYR A 147 7.77 -8.46 -2.85
C TYR A 147 6.71 -7.84 -3.79
N ASN A 148 6.45 -6.54 -3.63
CA ASN A 148 5.27 -5.89 -4.19
C ASN A 148 5.43 -5.64 -5.71
N LYS A 149 6.61 -5.21 -6.20
CA LYS A 149 6.86 -5.08 -7.66
C LYS A 149 7.01 -6.44 -8.31
N GLY A 150 7.68 -7.39 -7.65
CA GLY A 150 7.77 -8.77 -8.13
C GLY A 150 6.38 -9.36 -8.39
N ALA A 151 5.48 -9.24 -7.42
CA ALA A 151 4.09 -9.67 -7.54
C ALA A 151 3.32 -8.95 -8.66
N ALA A 152 3.44 -7.62 -8.73
CA ALA A 152 2.75 -6.83 -9.76
C ALA A 152 3.21 -7.18 -11.19
N VAL A 153 4.51 -7.40 -11.38
CA VAL A 153 5.11 -7.75 -12.68
C VAL A 153 4.77 -9.20 -13.06
N LEU A 154 4.75 -10.14 -12.11
CA LEU A 154 4.31 -11.52 -12.34
C LEU A 154 2.82 -11.61 -12.64
N ARG A 155 1.98 -10.81 -11.95
CA ARG A 155 0.56 -10.68 -12.29
C ARG A 155 0.38 -10.17 -13.71
N MET A 156 1.11 -9.12 -14.11
CA MET A 156 1.06 -8.61 -15.49
C MET A 156 1.48 -9.67 -16.52
N LEU A 157 2.52 -10.45 -16.21
CA LEU A 157 2.96 -11.58 -17.03
C LEU A 157 1.86 -12.64 -17.19
N SER A 158 1.25 -13.06 -16.09
CA SER A 158 0.12 -13.99 -16.13
C SER A 158 -1.08 -13.41 -16.90
N GLU A 159 -1.34 -12.11 -16.80
CA GLU A 159 -2.44 -11.43 -17.50
C GLU A 159 -2.30 -11.44 -19.02
N PHE A 160 -1.08 -11.24 -19.56
CA PHE A 160 -0.87 -11.25 -21.02
C PHE A 160 -0.59 -12.64 -21.58
N LEU A 161 -0.13 -13.59 -20.77
CA LEU A 161 -0.03 -15.00 -21.15
C LEU A 161 -1.32 -15.77 -20.94
N THR A 162 -2.27 -15.23 -20.17
CA THR A 162 -3.39 -15.94 -19.55
C THR A 162 -2.95 -16.93 -18.47
N GLU A 163 -3.77 -17.06 -17.43
CA GLU A 163 -3.48 -17.91 -16.28
C GLU A 163 -3.23 -19.39 -16.64
N PRO A 164 -3.96 -20.03 -17.59
CA PRO A 164 -3.67 -21.42 -17.97
C PRO A 164 -2.28 -21.64 -18.57
N VAL A 165 -1.83 -20.76 -19.47
CA VAL A 165 -0.51 -20.87 -20.12
C VAL A 165 0.60 -20.54 -19.11
N PHE A 166 0.37 -19.53 -18.27
CA PHE A 166 1.27 -19.21 -17.16
C PHE A 166 1.44 -20.42 -16.23
N ALA A 167 0.36 -21.03 -15.75
CA ALA A 167 0.39 -22.22 -14.90
C ALA A 167 1.06 -23.42 -15.58
N GLN A 168 0.87 -23.61 -16.88
CA GLN A 168 1.56 -24.65 -17.66
C GLN A 168 3.08 -24.45 -17.65
N GLY A 169 3.56 -23.21 -17.87
CA GLY A 169 4.98 -22.90 -17.80
C GLY A 169 5.56 -23.08 -16.40
N LEU A 170 4.82 -22.68 -15.36
CA LEU A 170 5.21 -22.91 -13.97
C LEU A 170 5.33 -24.41 -13.63
N SER A 171 4.36 -25.22 -14.06
CA SER A 171 4.39 -26.68 -13.90
C SER A 171 5.61 -27.27 -14.60
N SER A 172 5.91 -26.83 -15.82
CA SER A 172 7.09 -27.29 -16.57
C SER A 172 8.39 -26.94 -15.82
N TYR A 173 8.50 -25.69 -15.35
CA TYR A 173 9.64 -25.19 -14.57
C TYR A 173 9.84 -25.98 -13.27
N LEU A 174 8.80 -26.12 -12.44
CA LEU A 174 8.87 -26.81 -11.15
C LEU A 174 9.28 -28.28 -11.31
N ASN A 175 8.68 -28.99 -12.26
CA ASN A 175 9.00 -30.41 -12.48
C ASN A 175 10.43 -30.60 -13.03
N THR A 176 10.95 -29.65 -13.80
CA THR A 176 12.31 -29.73 -14.37
C THR A 176 13.40 -29.48 -13.33
N PHE A 177 13.15 -28.51 -12.44
CA PHE A 177 14.14 -28.04 -11.48
C PHE A 177 13.89 -28.50 -10.03
N ALA A 178 12.95 -29.43 -9.82
CA ALA A 178 12.69 -30.01 -8.50
C ALA A 178 14.01 -30.45 -7.81
N PHE A 179 14.20 -29.99 -6.58
CA PHE A 179 15.38 -30.22 -5.74
C PHE A 179 16.70 -29.63 -6.30
N LYS A 180 16.62 -28.59 -7.14
CA LYS A 180 17.77 -27.90 -7.73
C LYS A 180 17.64 -26.38 -7.58
N ASN A 181 18.66 -25.69 -8.08
CA ASN A 181 18.71 -24.24 -8.14
C ASN A 181 18.45 -23.69 -9.55
N THR A 182 17.92 -22.46 -9.62
CA THR A 182 17.59 -21.76 -10.87
C THR A 182 17.95 -20.28 -10.83
N MET A 183 17.98 -19.66 -12.00
CA MET A 183 17.95 -18.20 -12.20
C MET A 183 16.61 -17.79 -12.79
N TYR A 184 16.29 -16.50 -12.77
CA TYR A 184 15.04 -16.01 -13.37
C TYR A 184 14.90 -16.33 -14.87
N THR A 185 16.02 -16.48 -15.58
CA THR A 185 16.05 -16.85 -17.01
C THR A 185 15.47 -18.24 -17.26
N ASP A 186 15.66 -19.17 -16.33
CA ASP A 186 15.13 -20.53 -16.46
C ASP A 186 13.59 -20.51 -16.45
N LEU A 187 12.97 -19.66 -15.62
CA LEU A 187 11.52 -19.49 -15.64
C LEU A 187 11.03 -18.91 -16.98
N TRP A 188 11.75 -17.94 -17.55
CA TRP A 188 11.42 -17.38 -18.87
C TRP A 188 11.47 -18.43 -19.97
N ASP A 189 12.43 -19.34 -19.95
CA ASP A 189 12.53 -20.42 -20.94
C ASP A 189 11.30 -21.34 -20.88
N HIS A 190 10.86 -21.72 -19.67
CA HIS A 190 9.70 -22.59 -19.50
C HIS A 190 8.37 -21.90 -19.84
N LEU A 191 8.25 -20.59 -19.57
CA LEU A 191 7.09 -19.82 -19.99
C LEU A 191 7.06 -19.60 -21.51
N GLN A 192 8.22 -19.38 -22.14
CA GLN A 192 8.33 -19.31 -23.60
C GLN A 192 7.90 -20.63 -24.25
N GLN A 193 8.35 -21.77 -23.70
CA GLN A 193 7.89 -23.08 -24.18
C GLN A 193 6.38 -23.26 -24.04
N ALA A 194 5.76 -22.78 -22.96
CA ALA A 194 4.30 -22.85 -22.81
C ALA A 194 3.58 -22.00 -23.87
N VAL A 195 4.11 -20.81 -24.18
CA VAL A 195 3.63 -19.95 -25.27
C VAL A 195 3.73 -20.66 -26.62
N ASP A 196 4.89 -21.19 -26.95
CA ASP A 196 5.16 -21.84 -28.24
C ASP A 196 4.29 -23.09 -28.45
N ASN A 197 3.97 -23.80 -27.36
CA ASN A 197 3.11 -24.97 -27.37
C ASN A 197 1.60 -24.66 -27.35
N THR A 198 1.19 -23.40 -27.20
CA THR A 198 -0.22 -23.00 -27.13
C THR A 198 -0.70 -22.46 -28.49
N PRO A 199 -1.57 -23.19 -29.23
CA PRO A 199 -2.03 -22.73 -30.53
C PRO A 199 -2.78 -21.40 -30.45
N GLY A 200 -2.41 -20.46 -31.32
CA GLY A 200 -3.07 -19.15 -31.42
C GLY A 200 -2.55 -18.09 -30.43
N MET A 201 -1.74 -18.46 -29.44
CA MET A 201 -1.09 -17.49 -28.56
C MET A 201 0.11 -16.84 -29.27
N HIS A 202 0.09 -15.52 -29.37
CA HIS A 202 1.17 -14.74 -29.97
C HIS A 202 1.51 -13.56 -29.06
N ILE A 203 2.78 -13.44 -28.70
CA ILE A 203 3.36 -12.27 -28.03
C ILE A 203 4.32 -11.57 -29.01
N PRO A 204 4.48 -10.24 -28.93
CA PRO A 204 5.22 -9.48 -29.95
C PRO A 204 6.73 -9.76 -29.95
N ARG A 205 7.25 -10.26 -28.83
CA ARG A 205 8.66 -10.53 -28.55
C ARG A 205 8.76 -11.69 -27.57
N SER A 206 9.94 -12.29 -27.44
CA SER A 206 10.10 -13.41 -26.49
C SER A 206 9.82 -12.99 -25.05
N VAL A 207 9.45 -13.94 -24.19
CA VAL A 207 9.27 -13.71 -22.75
C VAL A 207 10.51 -13.03 -22.16
N HIS A 208 11.71 -13.46 -22.54
CA HIS A 208 12.98 -12.83 -22.15
C HIS A 208 13.04 -11.36 -22.55
N GLU A 209 12.80 -11.03 -23.82
CA GLU A 209 12.90 -9.66 -24.31
C GLU A 209 11.91 -8.72 -23.62
N ILE A 210 10.70 -9.19 -23.34
CA ILE A 210 9.67 -8.42 -22.63
C ILE A 210 10.06 -8.28 -21.16
N MET A 211 10.29 -9.37 -20.45
CA MET A 211 10.44 -9.38 -19.00
C MET A 211 11.77 -8.77 -18.54
N ASN A 212 12.84 -8.85 -19.34
CA ASN A 212 14.09 -8.16 -19.02
C ASN A 212 13.90 -6.64 -18.90
N ARG A 213 12.97 -6.04 -19.66
CA ARG A 213 12.63 -4.61 -19.51
C ARG A 213 11.98 -4.31 -18.15
N TRP A 214 11.31 -5.28 -17.53
CA TRP A 214 10.61 -5.12 -16.26
C TRP A 214 11.47 -5.50 -15.05
N THR A 215 12.49 -6.35 -15.24
CA THR A 215 13.32 -6.87 -14.15
C THR A 215 14.70 -6.24 -14.02
N LEU A 216 15.34 -5.84 -15.14
CA LEU A 216 16.75 -5.39 -15.15
C LEU A 216 16.93 -3.85 -15.12
N GLN A 217 15.83 -3.10 -15.10
CA GLN A 217 15.84 -1.66 -14.86
C GLN A 217 14.84 -1.31 -13.75
N MET A 218 15.14 -0.25 -13.01
CA MET A 218 14.25 0.25 -11.96
C MET A 218 13.09 1.05 -12.55
N GLY A 219 12.09 1.33 -11.73
CA GLY A 219 10.95 2.15 -12.11
C GLY A 219 9.98 1.47 -13.06
N PHE A 220 9.06 2.28 -13.55
CA PHE A 220 7.99 1.91 -14.45
C PHE A 220 7.60 3.10 -15.34
N PRO A 221 6.92 2.88 -16.46
CA PRO A 221 6.51 3.95 -17.33
C PRO A 221 5.21 4.62 -16.88
N VAL A 222 5.07 5.91 -17.20
CA VAL A 222 3.75 6.50 -17.46
C VAL A 222 3.51 6.44 -18.96
N VAL A 223 2.37 5.86 -19.33
CA VAL A 223 1.85 5.87 -20.69
C VAL A 223 0.97 7.11 -20.85
N THR A 224 1.17 7.90 -21.90
CA THR A 224 0.30 9.04 -22.22
C THR A 224 -0.40 8.80 -23.54
N VAL A 225 -1.74 8.82 -23.52
CA VAL A 225 -2.59 8.68 -24.71
C VAL A 225 -3.16 10.05 -25.06
N ASP A 226 -2.79 10.55 -26.23
CA ASP A 226 -3.47 11.69 -26.86
C ASP A 226 -4.63 11.13 -27.69
N THR A 227 -5.85 11.30 -27.18
CA THR A 227 -7.06 10.79 -27.81
C THR A 227 -7.55 11.66 -28.98
N GLN A 228 -6.94 12.82 -29.24
CA GLN A 228 -7.21 13.61 -30.45
C GLN A 228 -6.49 13.00 -31.66
N THR A 229 -5.24 12.55 -31.46
CA THR A 229 -4.40 12.02 -32.54
C THR A 229 -4.23 10.50 -32.51
N GLY A 230 -4.62 9.82 -31.43
CA GLY A 230 -4.35 8.41 -31.18
C GLY A 230 -2.88 8.12 -30.89
N THR A 231 -2.09 9.14 -30.57
CA THR A 231 -0.67 8.97 -30.27
C THR A 231 -0.51 8.44 -28.86
N VAL A 232 0.27 7.37 -28.71
CA VAL A 232 0.57 6.73 -27.44
C VAL A 232 2.06 6.83 -27.19
N THR A 233 2.45 7.33 -26.02
CA THR A 233 3.86 7.52 -25.64
C THR A 233 4.16 6.92 -24.29
N GLN A 234 5.41 6.55 -24.06
CA GLN A 234 5.89 6.12 -22.74
C GLN A 234 7.10 6.94 -22.30
N LYS A 235 7.21 7.16 -20.99
CA LYS A 235 8.38 7.73 -20.32
C LYS A 235 8.53 7.14 -18.93
N HIS A 236 9.76 7.07 -18.42
CA HIS A 236 10.01 6.73 -17.02
C HIS A 236 9.22 7.67 -16.11
N PHE A 237 8.37 7.11 -15.24
CA PHE A 237 7.62 7.90 -14.28
C PHE A 237 8.44 8.13 -13.01
N LEU A 238 8.68 9.40 -12.70
CA LEU A 238 9.28 9.84 -11.44
C LEU A 238 8.30 10.78 -10.75
N LEU A 239 8.22 10.69 -9.41
CA LEU A 239 7.38 11.58 -8.62
C LEU A 239 7.91 13.02 -8.59
N ASP A 240 9.23 13.20 -8.59
CA ASP A 240 9.87 14.49 -8.81
C ASP A 240 10.51 14.50 -10.20
N PRO A 241 9.98 15.30 -11.15
CA PRO A 241 10.52 15.35 -12.51
C PRO A 241 11.93 15.94 -12.58
N ASP A 242 12.40 16.64 -11.55
CA ASP A 242 13.74 17.23 -11.50
C ASP A 242 14.78 16.29 -10.86
N SER A 243 14.35 15.11 -10.37
CA SER A 243 15.28 14.15 -9.77
C SER A 243 16.24 13.57 -10.80
N VAL A 244 17.53 13.56 -10.45
CA VAL A 244 18.58 12.99 -11.28
C VAL A 244 18.66 11.49 -11.02
N VAL A 245 18.35 10.69 -12.04
CA VAL A 245 18.47 9.23 -11.98
C VAL A 245 19.93 8.82 -12.13
N GLY A 246 20.56 8.41 -11.02
CA GLY A 246 21.97 8.03 -11.00
C GLY A 246 22.28 6.65 -11.59
N ARG A 247 21.31 5.71 -11.60
CA ARG A 247 21.51 4.35 -12.12
C ARG A 247 21.20 4.32 -13.64
N PRO A 248 22.16 4.01 -14.52
CA PRO A 248 21.90 3.88 -15.95
C PRO A 248 21.06 2.63 -16.25
N SER A 249 20.28 2.67 -17.33
CA SER A 249 19.54 1.51 -17.85
C SER A 249 20.05 1.14 -19.24
N GLN A 250 20.34 -0.14 -19.46
CA GLN A 250 20.69 -0.68 -20.79
C GLN A 250 19.57 -0.55 -21.82
N PHE A 251 18.36 -0.20 -21.38
CA PHE A 251 17.17 -0.04 -22.18
C PHE A 251 16.73 1.42 -22.34
N ASN A 252 17.53 2.37 -21.85
CA ASN A 252 17.21 3.79 -21.83
C ASN A 252 15.81 4.08 -21.28
N TYR A 253 15.41 3.34 -20.23
CA TYR A 253 14.09 3.44 -19.59
C TYR A 253 12.93 3.36 -20.59
N THR A 254 12.96 2.32 -21.43
CA THR A 254 11.89 1.99 -22.38
C THR A 254 11.44 0.54 -22.13
N TRP A 255 10.13 0.32 -22.08
CA TRP A 255 9.49 -0.95 -21.78
C TRP A 255 8.67 -1.45 -22.98
N PHE A 256 8.43 -2.77 -23.03
CA PHE A 256 7.39 -3.35 -23.90
C PHE A 256 6.13 -3.51 -23.05
N ILE A 257 5.10 -2.73 -23.38
CA ILE A 257 3.95 -2.52 -22.49
C ILE A 257 2.70 -3.17 -23.08
N PRO A 258 2.14 -4.20 -22.43
CA PRO A 258 0.81 -4.72 -22.78
C PRO A 258 -0.27 -3.78 -22.26
N ILE A 259 -1.08 -3.23 -23.16
CA ILE A 259 -2.13 -2.26 -22.85
C ILE A 259 -3.49 -2.89 -23.18
N LYS A 260 -4.17 -3.40 -22.14
CA LYS A 260 -5.61 -3.66 -22.22
C LYS A 260 -6.36 -2.34 -22.08
N TRP A 261 -7.35 -2.09 -22.92
CA TRP A 261 -8.05 -0.82 -22.96
C TRP A 261 -9.48 -1.00 -23.43
N MET A 262 -10.30 0.01 -23.16
CA MET A 262 -11.71 0.06 -23.52
C MET A 262 -12.06 1.42 -24.10
N LYS A 263 -13.13 1.46 -24.89
CA LYS A 263 -13.73 2.68 -25.43
C LYS A 263 -15.23 2.67 -25.13
N ASN A 264 -15.73 3.69 -24.44
CA ASN A 264 -17.15 3.82 -24.06
C ASN A 264 -17.77 2.60 -23.38
N GLY A 265 -17.08 1.97 -22.44
CA GLY A 265 -17.59 0.76 -21.76
C GLY A 265 -17.32 -0.56 -22.50
N VAL A 266 -16.75 -0.52 -23.71
CA VAL A 266 -16.51 -1.71 -24.53
C VAL A 266 -15.02 -2.03 -24.60
N ASP A 267 -14.65 -3.21 -24.10
CA ASP A 267 -13.28 -3.73 -24.17
C ASP A 267 -12.80 -3.85 -25.62
N GLN A 268 -11.54 -3.49 -25.83
CA GLN A 268 -10.88 -3.51 -27.13
C GLN A 268 -9.77 -4.57 -27.15
N GLN A 269 -9.30 -4.90 -28.35
CA GLN A 269 -8.16 -5.81 -28.49
C GLN A 269 -6.91 -5.21 -27.83
N GLN A 270 -6.20 -6.04 -27.06
CA GLN A 270 -4.96 -5.64 -26.40
C GLN A 270 -3.97 -5.06 -27.41
N TYR A 271 -3.40 -3.92 -27.05
CA TYR A 271 -2.40 -3.21 -27.82
C TYR A 271 -1.02 -3.33 -27.14
N TRP A 272 0.06 -3.42 -27.91
CA TRP A 272 1.43 -3.49 -27.40
C TRP A 272 2.20 -2.24 -27.82
N LEU A 273 2.67 -1.47 -26.84
CA LEU A 273 3.58 -0.35 -27.09
C LEU A 273 5.01 -0.86 -27.01
N LEU A 274 5.66 -1.03 -28.17
CA LEU A 274 7.02 -1.57 -28.30
C LEU A 274 8.09 -0.49 -28.36
N ASP A 275 7.73 0.70 -28.83
CA ASP A 275 8.62 1.85 -28.96
C ASP A 275 8.24 2.97 -27.98
N LYS A 276 9.06 4.01 -27.89
CA LYS A 276 8.77 5.18 -27.04
C LYS A 276 7.49 5.91 -27.45
N THR A 277 7.14 5.83 -28.73
CA THR A 277 5.98 6.50 -29.32
C THR A 277 5.44 5.64 -30.46
N ASP A 278 4.13 5.54 -30.54
CA ASP A 278 3.42 4.89 -31.64
C ASP A 278 2.07 5.59 -31.86
N ASN A 279 1.43 5.36 -33.00
CA ASN A 279 0.13 5.93 -33.34
C ASN A 279 -0.93 4.83 -33.46
N HIS A 280 -1.74 4.68 -32.42
CA HIS A 280 -2.86 3.74 -32.37
C HIS A 280 -4.19 4.48 -32.62
N ARG A 281 -4.55 4.65 -33.89
CA ARG A 281 -5.73 5.45 -34.31
C ARG A 281 -7.06 5.02 -33.68
N SER A 282 -7.21 3.77 -33.25
CA SER A 282 -8.43 3.28 -32.58
C SER A 282 -8.67 3.95 -31.22
N MET A 283 -7.62 4.47 -30.56
CA MET A 283 -7.74 5.26 -29.33
C MET A 283 -8.16 6.71 -29.58
N ARG A 284 -8.45 7.10 -30.83
CA ARG A 284 -9.04 8.41 -31.10
C ARG A 284 -10.49 8.47 -30.63
N VAL A 285 -10.87 9.62 -30.10
CA VAL A 285 -12.22 9.89 -29.63
C VAL A 285 -12.84 11.09 -30.36
N SER A 286 -14.16 11.05 -30.54
CA SER A 286 -14.95 12.14 -31.10
C SER A 286 -16.18 12.41 -30.21
N GLY A 287 -16.70 13.64 -30.19
CA GLY A 287 -17.89 13.97 -29.39
C GLY A 287 -17.73 13.64 -27.90
N GLU A 288 -18.62 12.81 -27.36
CA GLU A 288 -18.64 12.38 -25.95
C GLU A 288 -17.88 11.07 -25.69
N GLU A 289 -17.25 10.49 -26.71
CA GLU A 289 -16.52 9.23 -26.55
C GLU A 289 -15.33 9.36 -25.59
N TRP A 290 -15.04 8.35 -24.79
CA TRP A 290 -13.87 8.31 -23.92
C TRP A 290 -13.13 6.99 -24.06
N VAL A 291 -11.83 7.05 -23.78
CA VAL A 291 -10.92 5.89 -23.72
C VAL A 291 -10.41 5.73 -22.30
N LEU A 292 -10.36 4.48 -21.84
CA LEU A 292 -9.67 4.09 -20.62
C LEU A 292 -8.71 2.96 -20.94
N ALA A 293 -7.44 3.16 -20.62
CA ALA A 293 -6.37 2.19 -20.80
C ALA A 293 -5.86 1.65 -19.45
N ASN A 294 -5.27 0.47 -19.52
CA ASN A 294 -4.92 -0.38 -18.38
C ASN A 294 -6.17 -0.91 -17.62
N THR A 295 -7.11 -1.54 -18.34
CA THR A 295 -8.30 -2.15 -17.70
C THR A 295 -7.90 -3.14 -16.61
N ASN A 296 -8.55 -3.05 -15.45
CA ASN A 296 -8.23 -3.76 -14.21
C ASN A 296 -6.76 -3.65 -13.75
N VAL A 297 -6.07 -2.58 -14.16
CA VAL A 297 -4.64 -2.34 -13.89
C VAL A 297 -3.83 -3.61 -14.21
N SER A 298 -4.11 -4.22 -15.37
CA SER A 298 -3.47 -5.47 -15.78
C SER A 298 -1.97 -5.32 -16.03
N GLY A 299 -1.50 -4.11 -16.33
CA GLY A 299 -0.08 -3.78 -16.51
C GLY A 299 0.50 -2.91 -15.40
N PHE A 300 1.79 -3.05 -15.17
CA PHE A 300 2.55 -2.29 -14.17
C PHE A 300 2.98 -0.92 -14.69
N PHE A 301 2.02 -0.05 -14.99
CA PHE A 301 2.27 1.32 -15.46
C PHE A 301 1.13 2.26 -15.05
N ARG A 302 1.40 3.57 -15.04
CA ARG A 302 0.39 4.62 -14.86
C ARG A 302 -0.09 5.14 -16.20
N ILE A 303 -1.35 5.56 -16.29
CA ILE A 303 -1.93 6.11 -17.51
C ILE A 303 -2.24 7.60 -17.37
N ASN A 304 -1.86 8.39 -18.36
CA ASN A 304 -2.23 9.78 -18.54
C ASN A 304 -2.97 9.97 -19.87
N TYR A 305 -3.82 10.99 -19.91
CA TYR A 305 -4.60 11.36 -21.09
C TYR A 305 -4.47 12.86 -21.38
N ASP A 306 -4.91 13.28 -22.56
CA ASP A 306 -5.23 14.69 -22.80
C ASP A 306 -6.37 15.17 -21.87
N LEU A 307 -6.45 16.50 -21.68
CA LEU A 307 -7.38 17.11 -20.74
C LEU A 307 -8.86 16.85 -21.07
N ASP A 308 -9.20 16.69 -22.35
CA ASP A 308 -10.57 16.44 -22.77
C ASP A 308 -11.01 15.04 -22.36
N ASN A 309 -10.18 14.01 -22.60
CA ASN A 309 -10.48 12.65 -22.16
C ASN A 309 -10.53 12.53 -20.62
N TRP A 310 -9.64 13.22 -19.89
CA TRP A 310 -9.77 13.33 -18.43
C TRP A 310 -11.11 13.94 -18.02
N GLY A 311 -11.55 15.01 -18.69
CA GLY A 311 -12.86 15.63 -18.46
C GLY A 311 -14.02 14.66 -18.70
N ARG A 312 -13.95 13.84 -19.75
CA ARG A 312 -14.97 12.83 -20.08
C ARG A 312 -14.99 11.68 -19.07
N LEU A 313 -13.83 11.20 -18.61
CA LEU A 313 -13.75 10.19 -17.55
C LEU A 313 -14.32 10.71 -16.21
N VAL A 314 -14.01 11.95 -15.84
CA VAL A 314 -14.61 12.59 -14.65
C VAL A 314 -16.12 12.74 -14.81
N SER A 315 -16.60 13.13 -16.00
CA SER A 315 -18.04 13.17 -16.30
C SER A 315 -18.69 11.79 -16.17
N GLN A 316 -18.06 10.74 -16.71
CA GLN A 316 -18.53 9.36 -16.60
C GLN A 316 -18.62 8.90 -15.15
N LEU A 317 -17.60 9.17 -14.32
CA LEU A 317 -17.62 8.87 -12.87
C LEU A 317 -18.78 9.56 -12.15
N ASN A 318 -19.02 10.84 -12.45
CA ASN A 318 -20.09 11.59 -11.80
C ASN A 318 -21.48 11.14 -12.29
N THR A 319 -21.63 10.80 -13.57
CA THR A 319 -22.92 10.40 -14.16
C THR A 319 -23.28 8.94 -13.88
N ASN A 320 -22.39 8.01 -14.22
CA ASN A 320 -22.57 6.58 -13.97
C ASN A 320 -21.20 5.88 -13.84
N HIS A 321 -20.65 5.90 -12.62
CA HIS A 321 -19.35 5.28 -12.32
C HIS A 321 -19.34 3.76 -12.51
N GLN A 322 -20.50 3.08 -12.45
CA GLN A 322 -20.57 1.62 -12.53
C GLN A 322 -20.25 1.05 -13.92
N VAL A 323 -20.18 1.90 -14.95
CA VAL A 323 -19.64 1.51 -16.28
C VAL A 323 -18.15 1.14 -16.19
N LEU A 324 -17.43 1.67 -15.20
CA LEU A 324 -16.02 1.38 -14.96
C LEU A 324 -15.89 0.36 -13.83
N SER A 325 -14.97 -0.60 -14.00
CA SER A 325 -14.69 -1.59 -12.97
C SER A 325 -14.21 -0.92 -11.68
N VAL A 326 -14.44 -1.59 -10.54
CA VAL A 326 -14.03 -1.11 -9.22
C VAL A 326 -12.54 -0.76 -9.19
N ILE A 327 -11.71 -1.61 -9.80
CA ILE A 327 -10.26 -1.39 -9.92
C ILE A 327 -9.94 -0.13 -10.74
N ASN A 328 -10.59 0.06 -11.89
CA ASN A 328 -10.30 1.21 -12.74
C ASN A 328 -10.78 2.54 -12.13
N ARG A 329 -11.85 2.54 -11.32
CA ARG A 329 -12.23 3.73 -10.56
C ARG A 329 -11.16 4.13 -9.55
N ALA A 330 -10.57 3.16 -8.85
CA ALA A 330 -9.44 3.39 -7.96
C ALA A 330 -8.18 3.83 -8.71
N GLN A 331 -7.93 3.27 -9.90
CA GLN A 331 -6.82 3.66 -10.77
C GLN A 331 -6.93 5.12 -11.22
N ILE A 332 -8.10 5.57 -11.69
CA ILE A 332 -8.30 6.95 -12.14
C ILE A 332 -7.93 7.94 -11.03
N ILE A 333 -8.31 7.64 -9.79
CA ILE A 333 -7.95 8.46 -8.64
C ILE A 333 -6.44 8.39 -8.40
N ASP A 334 -5.87 7.19 -8.26
CA ASP A 334 -4.45 7.04 -7.91
C ASP A 334 -3.51 7.61 -8.98
N ASP A 335 -3.78 7.34 -10.25
CA ASP A 335 -3.01 7.89 -11.37
C ASP A 335 -3.11 9.41 -11.39
N ALA A 336 -4.31 10.00 -11.32
CA ALA A 336 -4.44 11.45 -11.35
C ALA A 336 -3.67 12.14 -10.21
N PHE A 337 -3.75 11.63 -8.99
CA PHE A 337 -3.02 12.21 -7.84
C PHE A 337 -1.50 12.11 -8.01
N ASN A 338 -0.98 10.99 -8.50
CA ASN A 338 0.46 10.82 -8.67
C ASN A 338 0.98 11.56 -9.92
N LEU A 339 0.18 11.66 -10.99
CA LEU A 339 0.48 12.50 -12.16
C LEU A 339 0.52 13.98 -11.77
N ALA A 340 -0.38 14.44 -10.89
CA ALA A 340 -0.36 15.80 -10.38
C ALA A 340 0.91 16.08 -9.55
N ARG A 341 1.31 15.14 -8.69
CA ARG A 341 2.57 15.22 -7.93
C ARG A 341 3.79 15.29 -8.85
N ALA A 342 3.78 14.51 -9.93
CA ALA A 342 4.79 14.53 -10.99
C ALA A 342 4.65 15.71 -11.97
N LYS A 343 3.76 16.68 -11.70
CA LYS A 343 3.52 17.88 -12.50
C LYS A 343 3.08 17.61 -13.95
N LEU A 344 2.49 16.45 -14.20
CA LEU A 344 1.99 16.06 -15.52
C LEU A 344 0.55 16.52 -15.77
N ILE A 345 -0.20 16.74 -14.70
CA ILE A 345 -1.53 17.37 -14.73
C ILE A 345 -1.65 18.37 -13.56
N ASN A 346 -2.64 19.25 -13.60
CA ASN A 346 -2.90 20.16 -12.49
C ASN A 346 -3.49 19.39 -11.28
N THR A 347 -3.10 19.78 -10.07
CA THR A 347 -3.57 19.20 -8.80
C THR A 347 -5.10 19.25 -8.64
N THR A 348 -5.75 20.28 -9.16
CA THR A 348 -7.22 20.41 -9.16
C THR A 348 -7.89 19.38 -10.06
N LEU A 349 -7.25 18.94 -11.15
CA LEU A 349 -7.77 17.84 -11.97
C LEU A 349 -7.77 16.53 -11.19
N ALA A 350 -6.73 16.27 -10.38
CA ALA A 350 -6.71 15.13 -9.49
C ALA A 350 -7.81 15.22 -8.42
N LEU A 351 -8.01 16.38 -7.81
CA LEU A 351 -9.10 16.58 -6.83
C LEU A 351 -10.48 16.36 -7.47
N ARG A 352 -10.69 16.79 -8.72
CA ARG A 352 -11.92 16.57 -9.50
C ARG A 352 -12.27 15.09 -9.69
N THR A 353 -11.30 14.17 -9.69
CA THR A 353 -11.60 12.73 -9.76
C THR A 353 -12.26 12.20 -8.49
N THR A 354 -12.26 12.96 -7.39
CA THR A 354 -12.88 12.57 -6.11
C THR A 354 -14.30 13.08 -5.92
N THR A 355 -14.81 13.94 -6.81
CA THR A 355 -16.13 14.58 -6.65
C THR A 355 -17.28 13.57 -6.67
N TYR A 356 -17.12 12.45 -7.38
CA TYR A 356 -18.13 11.41 -7.47
C TYR A 356 -18.23 10.52 -6.22
N LEU A 357 -17.26 10.56 -5.30
CA LEU A 357 -17.15 9.64 -4.16
C LEU A 357 -18.39 9.62 -3.26
N SER A 358 -19.15 10.72 -3.20
CA SER A 358 -20.44 10.75 -2.50
C SER A 358 -21.43 9.67 -2.99
N ARG A 359 -21.26 9.18 -4.22
CA ARG A 359 -22.05 8.13 -4.87
C ARG A 359 -21.38 6.75 -4.81
N GLU A 360 -20.09 6.69 -4.50
CA GLU A 360 -19.30 5.45 -4.45
C GLU A 360 -19.66 4.62 -3.21
N ARG A 361 -19.72 3.30 -3.37
CA ARG A 361 -20.05 2.34 -2.31
C ARG A 361 -19.02 1.22 -2.15
N ASP A 362 -18.14 1.04 -3.13
CA ASP A 362 -17.12 0.00 -3.08
C ASP A 362 -15.89 0.44 -2.26
N TYR A 363 -15.24 -0.53 -1.63
CA TYR A 363 -14.08 -0.31 -0.76
C TYR A 363 -12.88 0.25 -1.50
N ILE A 364 -12.50 -0.37 -2.63
CA ILE A 364 -11.22 -0.12 -3.29
C ILE A 364 -11.07 1.34 -3.79
N PRO A 365 -12.08 1.97 -4.44
CA PRO A 365 -11.99 3.37 -4.84
C PRO A 365 -11.96 4.33 -3.66
N TRP A 366 -12.73 4.05 -2.60
CA TRP A 366 -12.69 4.83 -1.37
C TRP A 366 -11.33 4.76 -0.68
N GLU A 367 -10.76 3.57 -0.56
CA GLU A 367 -9.44 3.39 0.04
C GLU A 367 -8.34 4.07 -0.79
N SER A 368 -8.39 3.94 -2.13
CA SER A 368 -7.49 4.65 -3.05
C SER A 368 -7.56 6.17 -2.87
N ALA A 369 -8.78 6.73 -2.79
CA ALA A 369 -8.98 8.15 -2.53
C ALA A 369 -8.45 8.58 -1.17
N LEU A 370 -8.73 7.83 -0.11
CA LEU A 370 -8.31 8.17 1.25
C LEU A 370 -6.79 8.09 1.42
N ARG A 371 -6.11 7.16 0.74
CA ARG A 371 -4.63 7.10 0.72
C ARG A 371 -4.03 8.32 0.02
N ASN A 372 -4.58 8.69 -1.13
CA ASN A 372 -4.10 9.83 -1.90
C ASN A 372 -4.39 11.18 -1.21
N LEU A 373 -5.62 11.37 -0.70
CA LEU A 373 -5.99 12.53 0.13
C LEU A 373 -5.26 12.52 1.49
N GLY A 374 -4.81 11.36 1.97
CA GLY A 374 -3.97 11.23 3.15
C GLY A 374 -2.68 12.04 3.04
N ASN A 375 -2.07 12.12 1.85
CA ASN A 375 -0.92 13.00 1.61
C ASN A 375 -1.29 14.48 1.76
N TYR A 376 -2.45 14.89 1.26
CA TYR A 376 -2.94 16.27 1.39
C TYR A 376 -3.22 16.60 2.86
N ILE A 377 -3.83 15.67 3.60
CA ILE A 377 -4.03 15.80 5.05
C ILE A 377 -2.68 15.98 5.75
N LEU A 378 -1.67 15.15 5.48
CA LEU A 378 -0.36 15.28 6.11
C LEU A 378 0.34 16.60 5.81
N MET A 379 0.15 17.15 4.60
CA MET A 379 0.75 18.43 4.21
C MET A 379 -0.01 19.63 4.77
N PHE A 380 -1.32 19.50 4.97
CA PHE A 380 -2.19 20.63 5.29
C PHE A 380 -2.85 20.61 6.66
N ASP A 381 -2.77 19.53 7.45
CA ASP A 381 -3.40 19.39 8.79
C ASP A 381 -2.93 20.41 9.84
N ARG A 382 -1.90 21.20 9.51
CA ARG A 382 -1.34 22.31 10.30
C ARG A 382 -1.48 23.68 9.62
N THR A 383 -2.36 23.81 8.63
CA THR A 383 -2.52 25.02 7.80
C THR A 383 -3.99 25.42 7.67
N GLU A 384 -4.25 26.62 7.14
CA GLU A 384 -5.60 27.15 6.87
C GLU A 384 -6.42 26.28 5.88
N VAL A 385 -5.75 25.48 5.04
CA VAL A 385 -6.38 24.60 4.05
C VAL A 385 -7.20 23.49 4.73
N TYR A 386 -6.82 23.08 5.94
CA TYR A 386 -7.40 21.90 6.58
C TYR A 386 -8.90 22.05 6.84
N GLY A 387 -9.37 23.24 7.23
CA GLY A 387 -10.79 23.46 7.50
C GLY A 387 -11.66 23.21 6.26
N ALA A 388 -11.25 23.73 5.10
CA ALA A 388 -11.94 23.52 3.84
C ALA A 388 -11.88 22.05 3.39
N LEU A 389 -10.71 21.41 3.54
CA LEU A 389 -10.53 19.99 3.25
C LEU A 389 -11.44 19.11 4.14
N GLN A 390 -11.54 19.39 5.43
CA GLN A 390 -12.43 18.67 6.35
C GLN A 390 -13.90 18.84 5.96
N ALA A 391 -14.32 20.05 5.58
CA ALA A 391 -15.68 20.31 5.11
C ALA A 391 -16.00 19.54 3.82
N TYR A 392 -15.07 19.51 2.86
CA TYR A 392 -15.21 18.72 1.65
C TYR A 392 -15.30 17.22 1.95
N LEU A 393 -14.40 16.67 2.76
CA LEU A 393 -14.44 15.26 3.16
C LEU A 393 -15.75 14.91 3.89
N LYS A 394 -16.26 15.82 4.73
CA LYS A 394 -17.56 15.67 5.40
C LYS A 394 -18.70 15.56 4.39
N LYS A 395 -18.71 16.40 3.35
CA LYS A 395 -19.68 16.34 2.24
C LYS A 395 -19.60 15.00 1.50
N GLN A 396 -18.40 14.54 1.16
CA GLN A 396 -18.19 13.30 0.41
C GLN A 396 -18.53 12.03 1.22
N ILE A 397 -18.14 11.96 2.50
CA ILE A 397 -18.29 10.74 3.31
C ILE A 397 -19.70 10.55 3.89
N LYS A 398 -20.46 11.64 4.09
CA LYS A 398 -21.78 11.59 4.74
C LYS A 398 -22.72 10.58 4.09
N PRO A 399 -22.88 10.49 2.76
CA PRO A 399 -23.74 9.48 2.14
C PRO A 399 -23.29 8.04 2.39
N LEU A 400 -21.98 7.78 2.46
CA LEU A 400 -21.45 6.45 2.77
C LEU A 400 -21.72 6.08 4.24
N PHE A 401 -21.54 7.03 5.16
CA PHE A 401 -21.89 6.86 6.57
C PHE A 401 -23.37 6.52 6.74
N GLU A 402 -24.27 7.25 6.07
CA GLU A 402 -25.72 6.99 6.11
C GLU A 402 -26.10 5.66 5.45
N HIS A 403 -25.43 5.29 4.36
CA HIS A 403 -25.60 3.99 3.73
C HIS A 403 -25.29 2.86 4.70
N PHE A 404 -24.13 2.90 5.37
CA PHE A 404 -23.78 1.88 6.36
C PHE A 404 -24.68 1.94 7.59
N ARG A 405 -25.07 3.11 8.08
CA ARG A 405 -26.07 3.24 9.15
C ARG A 405 -27.35 2.48 8.80
N THR A 406 -27.82 2.58 7.55
CA THR A 406 -29.03 1.89 7.08
C THR A 406 -28.80 0.38 6.91
N LEU A 407 -27.76 0.00 6.16
CA LEU A 407 -27.40 -1.40 5.90
C LEU A 407 -27.22 -2.19 7.20
N THR A 408 -26.62 -1.56 8.21
CA THR A 408 -26.30 -2.17 9.50
C THR A 408 -27.37 -1.98 10.57
N ALA A 409 -28.59 -1.60 10.20
CA ALA A 409 -29.71 -1.39 11.12
C ALA A 409 -29.29 -0.51 12.31
N ASN A 410 -28.79 0.68 11.99
CA ASN A 410 -28.20 1.64 12.92
C ASN A 410 -26.99 1.09 13.69
N TRP A 411 -26.04 0.48 12.97
CA TRP A 411 -24.76 -0.03 13.49
C TRP A 411 -24.88 -1.18 14.50
N THR A 412 -26.02 -1.88 14.51
CA THR A 412 -26.28 -3.02 15.40
C THR A 412 -25.78 -4.35 14.84
N ARG A 413 -25.53 -4.41 13.54
CA ARG A 413 -24.95 -5.58 12.83
C ARG A 413 -23.77 -5.17 11.96
N VAL A 414 -23.02 -6.14 11.45
CA VAL A 414 -21.98 -5.90 10.44
C VAL A 414 -22.46 -6.31 9.05
N PRO A 415 -21.95 -5.68 7.98
CA PRO A 415 -22.18 -6.15 6.61
C PRO A 415 -21.69 -7.59 6.42
N THR A 416 -22.35 -8.34 5.54
CA THR A 416 -21.95 -9.72 5.22
C THR A 416 -20.77 -9.76 4.25
N GLY A 417 -20.68 -8.81 3.33
CA GLY A 417 -19.60 -8.73 2.34
C GLY A 417 -18.24 -8.41 2.98
N HIS A 418 -17.19 -9.11 2.54
CA HIS A 418 -15.82 -8.91 3.04
C HIS A 418 -15.34 -7.46 2.85
N SER A 419 -15.42 -6.97 1.59
CA SER A 419 -15.09 -5.59 1.25
C SER A 419 -16.01 -4.56 1.90
N ASP A 420 -17.30 -4.87 2.09
CA ASP A 420 -18.25 -3.96 2.76
C ASP A 420 -17.86 -3.73 4.22
N GLN A 421 -17.36 -4.76 4.91
CA GLN A 421 -16.87 -4.61 6.29
C GLN A 421 -15.66 -3.66 6.36
N TYR A 422 -14.77 -3.68 5.37
CA TYR A 422 -13.69 -2.70 5.27
C TYR A 422 -14.21 -1.30 4.98
N ASN A 423 -15.16 -1.17 4.06
CA ASN A 423 -15.68 0.14 3.71
C ASN A 423 -16.53 0.76 4.84
N GLN A 424 -17.19 -0.07 5.65
CA GLN A 424 -17.83 0.35 6.89
C GLN A 424 -16.83 1.01 7.85
N ILE A 425 -15.63 0.44 7.98
CA ILE A 425 -14.55 0.99 8.81
C ILE A 425 -14.12 2.36 8.27
N ASN A 426 -13.94 2.49 6.95
CA ASN A 426 -13.62 3.76 6.31
C ASN A 426 -14.71 4.81 6.53
N ALA A 427 -15.98 4.44 6.32
CA ALA A 427 -17.12 5.31 6.54
C ALA A 427 -17.15 5.86 7.97
N LEU A 428 -17.05 4.98 8.97
CA LEU A 428 -17.10 5.37 10.38
C LEU A 428 -15.87 6.21 10.78
N ARG A 429 -14.66 5.77 10.38
CA ARG A 429 -13.40 6.44 10.73
C ARG A 429 -13.35 7.87 10.22
N ILE A 430 -13.64 8.06 8.94
CA ILE A 430 -13.56 9.36 8.30
C ILE A 430 -14.71 10.25 8.78
N ALA A 431 -15.95 9.74 8.84
CA ALA A 431 -17.11 10.50 9.30
C ALA A 431 -16.91 11.08 10.71
N CYS A 432 -16.38 10.29 11.64
CA CYS A 432 -16.10 10.75 13.00
C CYS A 432 -14.94 11.74 13.05
N GLY A 433 -13.88 11.52 12.27
CA GLY A 433 -12.73 12.41 12.20
C GLY A 433 -13.06 13.81 11.68
N VAL A 434 -14.02 13.92 10.75
CA VAL A 434 -14.45 15.20 10.13
C VAL A 434 -15.75 15.76 10.72
N GLY A 435 -16.30 15.13 11.77
CA GLY A 435 -17.45 15.66 12.49
C GLY A 435 -18.79 15.57 11.74
N VAL A 436 -19.06 14.44 11.10
CA VAL A 436 -20.42 14.09 10.65
C VAL A 436 -21.34 13.96 11.88
N GLU A 437 -22.54 14.52 11.77
CA GLU A 437 -23.54 14.54 12.85
C GLU A 437 -23.88 13.12 13.33
N GLY A 438 -24.06 12.96 14.64
CA GLY A 438 -24.35 11.67 15.28
C GLY A 438 -23.13 10.74 15.46
N CYS A 439 -22.06 10.87 14.67
CA CYS A 439 -20.90 9.96 14.77
C CYS A 439 -20.21 10.07 16.15
N ARG A 440 -20.02 11.30 16.65
CA ARG A 440 -19.39 11.52 17.97
C ARG A 440 -20.19 10.87 19.11
N GLU A 441 -21.50 11.07 19.13
CA GLU A 441 -22.37 10.52 20.18
C GLU A 441 -22.45 8.99 20.11
N LEU A 442 -22.46 8.42 18.90
CA LEU A 442 -22.39 6.98 18.68
C LEU A 442 -21.12 6.37 19.29
N ILE A 443 -19.95 6.94 18.96
CA ILE A 443 -18.66 6.46 19.48
C ILE A 443 -18.57 6.61 20.99
N LYS A 444 -18.98 7.77 21.53
CA LYS A 444 -18.99 8.00 22.98
C LYS A 444 -19.90 7.02 23.71
N SER A 445 -21.09 6.77 23.17
CA SER A 445 -22.05 5.81 23.71
C SER A 445 -21.45 4.40 23.81
N TRP A 446 -20.87 3.88 22.72
CA TRP A 446 -20.28 2.55 22.72
C TRP A 446 -19.08 2.42 23.64
N TYR A 447 -18.20 3.42 23.65
CA TYR A 447 -17.02 3.39 24.52
C TYR A 447 -17.42 3.48 25.99
N ARG A 448 -18.41 4.30 26.34
CA ARG A 448 -18.94 4.40 27.70
C ARG A 448 -19.60 3.10 28.16
N GLN A 449 -20.43 2.47 27.34
CA GLN A 449 -21.01 1.16 27.65
C GLN A 449 -19.92 0.11 27.89
N TRP A 450 -18.83 0.17 27.14
CA TRP A 450 -17.67 -0.69 27.37
C TRP A 450 -16.95 -0.37 28.68
N MET A 451 -16.76 0.91 29.02
CA MET A 451 -16.17 1.33 30.30
C MET A 451 -17.00 0.88 31.51
N GLU A 452 -18.32 0.94 31.41
CA GLU A 452 -19.27 0.55 32.45
C GLU A 452 -19.32 -0.97 32.64
N ASN A 453 -19.17 -1.75 31.56
CA ASN A 453 -19.24 -3.22 31.60
C ASN A 453 -18.14 -3.88 30.74
N PRO A 454 -16.85 -3.83 31.14
CA PRO A 454 -15.73 -4.24 30.29
C PRO A 454 -15.76 -5.71 29.86
N ASP A 455 -16.30 -6.58 30.73
CA ASP A 455 -16.36 -8.03 30.50
C ASP A 455 -17.57 -8.48 29.68
N HIS A 456 -18.63 -7.66 29.63
CA HIS A 456 -19.94 -8.05 29.08
C HIS A 456 -20.32 -7.26 27.82
N TYR A 457 -19.84 -6.02 27.68
CA TYR A 457 -20.11 -5.21 26.51
C TYR A 457 -18.96 -5.33 25.50
N GLN A 458 -19.27 -5.89 24.32
CA GLN A 458 -18.27 -6.09 23.27
C GLN A 458 -18.55 -5.23 22.05
N ILE A 459 -17.70 -4.24 21.84
CA ILE A 459 -17.60 -3.53 20.56
C ILE A 459 -17.14 -4.54 19.51
N HIS A 460 -17.87 -4.63 18.39
CA HIS A 460 -17.52 -5.57 17.33
C HIS A 460 -16.06 -5.39 16.87
N PRO A 461 -15.26 -6.47 16.73
CA PRO A 461 -13.82 -6.39 16.46
C PRO A 461 -13.42 -5.48 15.30
N ASN A 462 -14.18 -5.47 14.20
CA ASN A 462 -13.95 -4.59 13.04
C ASN A 462 -13.94 -3.10 13.41
N LEU A 463 -14.80 -2.70 14.35
CA LEU A 463 -15.01 -1.30 14.68
C LEU A 463 -14.09 -0.84 15.81
N LYS A 464 -13.53 -1.76 16.61
CA LYS A 464 -12.71 -1.47 17.80
C LYS A 464 -11.64 -0.41 17.55
N SER A 465 -10.80 -0.57 16.52
CA SER A 465 -9.73 0.39 16.22
C SER A 465 -10.26 1.82 16.02
N THR A 466 -11.36 1.95 15.28
CA THR A 466 -12.02 3.23 15.02
C THR A 466 -12.68 3.79 16.27
N VAL A 467 -13.41 2.95 17.02
CA VAL A 467 -14.12 3.35 18.24
C VAL A 467 -13.14 3.78 19.32
N TYR A 468 -12.10 2.99 19.60
CA TYR A 468 -11.11 3.30 20.62
C TYR A 468 -10.37 4.60 20.30
N CYS A 469 -9.85 4.73 19.09
CA CYS A 469 -9.10 5.93 18.68
C CYS A 469 -9.98 7.19 18.75
N ASN A 470 -11.19 7.16 18.20
CA ASN A 470 -12.08 8.33 18.22
C ASN A 470 -12.58 8.65 19.62
N ALA A 471 -12.94 7.65 20.44
CA ALA A 471 -13.38 7.88 21.82
C ALA A 471 -12.28 8.56 22.64
N ILE A 472 -11.04 8.06 22.58
CA ILE A 472 -9.88 8.66 23.25
C ILE A 472 -9.57 10.06 22.70
N ALA A 473 -9.77 10.30 21.40
CA ALA A 473 -9.63 11.63 20.80
C ALA A 473 -10.73 12.61 21.23
N PHE A 474 -11.93 12.13 21.57
CA PHE A 474 -13.07 12.92 22.02
C PHE A 474 -13.15 13.12 23.53
N GLY A 475 -12.49 12.23 24.28
CA GLY A 475 -12.47 12.16 25.74
C GLY A 475 -11.23 12.81 26.35
N GLY A 476 -10.85 12.35 27.53
CA GLY A 476 -9.74 12.85 28.32
C GLY A 476 -8.97 11.75 29.04
N VAL A 477 -8.65 12.01 30.31
CA VAL A 477 -7.83 11.11 31.13
C VAL A 477 -8.55 9.82 31.45
N GLU A 478 -9.87 9.87 31.68
CA GLU A 478 -10.68 8.70 32.07
C GLU A 478 -10.68 7.64 30.97
N GLU A 479 -10.97 8.03 29.72
CA GLU A 479 -10.95 7.12 28.58
C GLU A 479 -9.54 6.59 28.30
N TRP A 480 -8.52 7.43 28.46
CA TRP A 480 -7.13 7.03 28.23
C TRP A 480 -6.63 6.03 29.28
N ASP A 481 -6.87 6.30 30.56
CA ASP A 481 -6.45 5.42 31.67
C ASP A 481 -7.24 4.10 31.65
N PHE A 482 -8.52 4.14 31.22
CA PHE A 482 -9.28 2.93 30.96
C PHE A 482 -8.63 2.08 29.85
N ALA A 483 -8.31 2.68 28.69
CA ALA A 483 -7.63 1.98 27.60
C ALA A 483 -6.28 1.41 28.04
N TRP A 484 -5.53 2.15 28.86
CA TRP A 484 -4.26 1.70 29.42
C TRP A 484 -4.44 0.47 30.30
N ARG A 485 -5.43 0.46 31.20
CA ARG A 485 -5.77 -0.71 32.02
C ARG A 485 -6.14 -1.92 31.16
N MET A 486 -6.99 -1.72 30.15
CA MET A 486 -7.37 -2.80 29.24
C MET A 486 -6.17 -3.34 28.46
N PHE A 487 -5.23 -2.47 28.07
CA PHE A 487 -3.99 -2.88 27.42
C PHE A 487 -3.12 -3.74 28.33
N GLN A 488 -2.97 -3.39 29.61
CA GLN A 488 -2.20 -4.17 30.57
C GLN A 488 -2.82 -5.54 30.89
N MET A 489 -4.15 -5.66 30.76
CA MET A 489 -4.89 -6.91 31.00
C MET A 489 -5.06 -7.75 29.73
N ALA A 490 -4.70 -7.23 28.55
CA ALA A 490 -4.93 -7.92 27.29
C ALA A 490 -4.05 -9.17 27.16
N SER A 491 -4.69 -10.33 26.99
CA SER A 491 -4.01 -11.60 26.69
C SER A 491 -3.72 -11.77 25.20
N LEU A 492 -4.54 -11.20 24.32
CA LEU A 492 -4.36 -11.25 22.87
C LEU A 492 -3.47 -10.12 22.36
N ALA A 493 -2.41 -10.48 21.63
CA ALA A 493 -1.48 -9.54 21.03
C ALA A 493 -2.14 -8.57 20.03
N SER A 494 -3.16 -9.02 19.29
CA SER A 494 -3.92 -8.20 18.34
C SER A 494 -4.70 -7.08 19.04
N GLU A 495 -5.35 -7.38 20.17
CA GLU A 495 -6.08 -6.40 20.97
C GLU A 495 -5.13 -5.41 21.65
N ALA A 496 -4.02 -5.91 22.20
CA ALA A 496 -2.98 -5.06 22.78
C ALA A 496 -2.43 -4.06 21.75
N SER A 497 -2.23 -4.49 20.50
CA SER A 497 -1.81 -3.61 19.40
C SER A 497 -2.83 -2.51 19.08
N ARG A 498 -4.13 -2.86 19.00
CA ARG A 498 -5.21 -1.87 18.75
C ARG A 498 -5.27 -0.82 19.85
N LEU A 499 -5.18 -1.24 21.12
CA LEU A 499 -5.22 -0.32 22.26
C LEU A 499 -4.00 0.61 22.29
N ARG A 500 -2.80 0.09 21.99
CA ARG A 500 -1.60 0.94 21.86
C ARG A 500 -1.76 2.02 20.79
N SER A 501 -2.26 1.64 19.62
CA SER A 501 -2.54 2.59 18.54
C SER A 501 -3.60 3.63 18.94
N ALA A 502 -4.70 3.20 19.57
CA ALA A 502 -5.79 4.07 19.97
C ALA A 502 -5.40 5.10 21.03
N MET A 503 -4.56 4.72 22.02
CA MET A 503 -4.07 5.64 23.05
C MET A 503 -3.25 6.80 22.48
N ALA A 504 -2.64 6.62 21.31
CA ALA A 504 -1.94 7.69 20.61
C ALA A 504 -2.89 8.72 19.95
N CYS A 505 -4.20 8.46 19.88
CA CYS A 505 -5.18 9.37 19.29
C CYS A 505 -5.63 10.51 20.22
N THR A 506 -5.21 10.50 21.50
CA THR A 506 -5.55 11.58 22.43
C THR A 506 -5.04 12.94 21.94
N LYS A 507 -5.83 13.99 22.15
CA LYS A 507 -5.45 15.37 21.80
C LYS A 507 -4.72 16.09 22.93
N THR A 508 -4.48 15.41 24.05
CA THR A 508 -3.90 15.96 25.27
C THR A 508 -2.37 15.80 25.28
N PRO A 509 -1.57 16.88 25.14
CA PRO A 509 -0.12 16.77 24.95
C PRO A 509 0.62 16.06 26.10
N TRP A 510 0.21 16.29 27.35
CA TRP A 510 0.89 15.67 28.51
C TRP A 510 0.66 14.15 28.58
N LEU A 511 -0.48 13.64 28.08
CA LEU A 511 -0.73 12.20 27.96
C LEU A 511 0.17 11.58 26.90
N LEU A 512 0.37 12.25 25.76
CA LEU A 512 1.28 11.79 24.71
C LEU A 512 2.74 11.78 25.18
N ASN A 513 3.20 12.81 25.91
CA ASN A 513 4.54 12.81 26.50
C ASN A 513 4.73 11.71 27.53
N ARG A 514 3.76 11.50 28.43
CA ARG A 514 3.75 10.36 29.36
C ARG A 514 3.84 9.04 28.61
N TYR A 515 3.11 8.92 27.49
CA TYR A 515 3.09 7.72 26.68
C TYR A 515 4.42 7.47 25.95
N LEU A 516 5.09 8.51 25.47
CA LEU A 516 6.45 8.42 24.90
C LEU A 516 7.44 7.86 25.93
N GLU A 517 7.44 8.34 27.17
CA GLU A 517 8.33 7.81 28.22
C GLU A 517 8.06 6.32 28.49
N TYR A 518 6.81 5.86 28.42
CA TYR A 518 6.48 4.43 28.56
C TYR A 518 7.09 3.56 27.46
N THR A 519 7.40 4.10 26.28
CA THR A 519 8.01 3.33 25.18
C THR A 519 9.44 2.89 25.48
N LEU A 520 10.13 3.56 26.41
CA LEU A 520 11.50 3.23 26.82
C LEU A 520 11.55 2.35 28.07
N ASP A 521 10.38 2.09 28.68
CA ASP A 521 10.24 1.20 29.83
C ASP A 521 9.72 -0.18 29.37
N PRO A 522 10.57 -1.21 29.33
CA PRO A 522 10.18 -2.54 28.84
C PRO A 522 9.13 -3.23 29.72
N THR A 523 8.92 -2.77 30.95
CA THR A 523 7.87 -3.28 31.85
C THR A 523 6.48 -2.72 31.49
N LYS A 524 6.43 -1.63 30.73
CA LYS A 524 5.20 -0.98 30.27
C LYS A 524 4.90 -1.26 28.80
N ILE A 525 5.91 -1.11 27.93
CA ILE A 525 5.79 -1.39 26.50
C ILE A 525 6.91 -2.34 26.11
N ARG A 526 6.55 -3.51 25.55
CA ARG A 526 7.53 -4.51 25.09
C ARG A 526 8.51 -3.87 24.10
N LYS A 527 9.77 -4.29 24.13
CA LYS A 527 10.82 -3.71 23.29
C LYS A 527 10.48 -3.73 21.79
N GLN A 528 9.88 -4.82 21.30
CA GLN A 528 9.44 -4.96 19.90
C GLN A 528 8.32 -3.97 19.50
N ASP A 529 7.57 -3.45 20.46
CA ASP A 529 6.41 -2.59 20.24
C ASP A 529 6.75 -1.09 20.36
N ALA A 530 7.88 -0.75 20.99
CA ALA A 530 8.28 0.63 21.28
C ALA A 530 8.30 1.53 20.05
N ILE A 531 8.97 1.10 18.97
CA ILE A 531 9.08 1.85 17.72
C ILE A 531 7.70 2.11 17.11
N SER A 532 6.85 1.07 17.03
CA SER A 532 5.50 1.21 16.49
C SER A 532 4.64 2.20 17.30
N THR A 533 4.80 2.21 18.63
CA THR A 533 4.09 3.15 19.50
C THR A 533 4.56 4.59 19.29
N ILE A 534 5.88 4.83 19.16
CA ILE A 534 6.41 6.18 18.84
C ILE A 534 5.84 6.66 17.50
N GLN A 535 5.76 5.77 16.50
CA GLN A 535 5.16 6.11 15.21
C GLN A 535 3.67 6.43 15.30
N TYR A 536 2.90 5.70 16.12
CA TYR A 536 1.49 6.03 16.34
C TYR A 536 1.32 7.43 16.94
N ILE A 537 2.19 7.80 17.89
CA ILE A 537 2.20 9.16 18.47
C ILE A 537 2.60 10.19 17.42
N ALA A 538 3.61 9.90 16.59
CA ALA A 538 4.04 10.80 15.52
C ALA A 538 2.99 10.99 14.41
N ARG A 539 2.10 10.01 14.20
CA ARG A 539 0.95 10.13 13.27
C ARG A 539 -0.13 11.06 13.79
N ASN A 540 -0.18 11.35 15.08
CA ASN A 540 -1.08 12.37 15.64
C ASN A 540 -0.51 13.78 15.37
N VAL A 541 -1.34 14.70 14.87
CA VAL A 541 -0.91 16.10 14.60
C VAL A 541 -0.36 16.80 15.85
N VAL A 542 -0.92 16.51 17.03
CA VAL A 542 -0.44 17.01 18.33
C VAL A 542 0.83 16.28 18.77
N GLY A 543 0.92 14.99 18.46
CA GLY A 543 2.01 14.12 18.90
C GLY A 543 3.28 14.22 18.04
N MET A 544 3.18 14.63 16.78
CA MET A 544 4.31 14.75 15.86
C MET A 544 5.49 15.55 16.44
N PRO A 545 5.32 16.82 16.87
CA PRO A 545 6.45 17.59 17.41
C PRO A 545 7.01 16.97 18.71
N LEU A 546 6.16 16.31 19.51
CA LEU A 546 6.58 15.62 20.74
C LEU A 546 7.46 14.42 20.41
N ALA A 547 7.03 13.58 19.47
CA ALA A 547 7.77 12.40 19.05
C ALA A 547 9.10 12.77 18.38
N TRP A 548 9.12 13.80 17.51
CA TRP A 548 10.34 14.29 16.88
C TRP A 548 11.37 14.76 17.91
N ASN A 549 10.95 15.58 18.87
CA ASN A 549 11.83 16.05 19.94
C ASN A 549 12.32 14.91 20.84
N PHE A 550 11.42 13.97 21.18
CA PHE A 550 11.73 12.82 22.00
C PHE A 550 12.80 11.93 21.38
N VAL A 551 12.67 11.60 20.09
CA VAL A 551 13.64 10.77 19.36
C VAL A 551 14.97 11.49 19.22
N ARG A 552 14.98 12.77 18.81
CA ARG A 552 16.21 13.55 18.67
C ARG A 552 17.01 13.63 19.97
N ALA A 553 16.33 13.90 21.09
CA ALA A 553 16.97 14.06 22.40
C ALA A 553 17.57 12.74 22.94
N ARG A 554 17.16 11.59 22.42
CA ARG A 554 17.54 10.26 22.95
C ARG A 554 18.06 9.31 21.87
N TRP A 555 18.52 9.84 20.73
CA TRP A 555 18.88 9.04 19.56
C TRP A 555 19.89 7.94 19.89
N SER A 556 20.97 8.28 20.58
CA SER A 556 22.02 7.31 20.94
C SER A 556 21.45 6.12 21.73
N TYR A 557 20.57 6.36 22.70
CA TYR A 557 19.92 5.29 23.47
C TYR A 557 18.97 4.47 22.61
N ILE A 558 18.12 5.13 21.83
CA ILE A 558 17.13 4.47 20.97
C ILE A 558 17.83 3.59 19.92
N PHE A 559 18.91 4.08 19.31
CA PHE A 559 19.69 3.33 18.34
C PHE A 559 20.41 2.13 18.97
N GLU A 560 21.05 2.33 20.13
CA GLU A 560 21.76 1.27 20.86
C GLU A 560 20.82 0.13 21.27
N GLN A 561 19.63 0.46 21.79
CA GLN A 561 18.70 -0.52 22.36
C GLN A 561 17.75 -1.15 21.35
N TYR A 562 17.38 -0.43 20.28
CA TYR A 562 16.32 -0.85 19.35
C TYR A 562 16.78 -0.88 17.88
N GLY A 563 17.90 -0.22 17.54
CA GLY A 563 18.38 -0.09 16.16
C GLY A 563 19.39 -1.14 15.73
N LYS A 564 20.30 -1.57 16.61
CA LYS A 564 21.32 -2.59 16.28
C LYS A 564 20.68 -3.94 15.94
N GLY A 565 20.77 -4.34 14.67
CA GLY A 565 20.24 -5.62 14.18
C GLY A 565 18.72 -5.67 13.92
N SER A 566 18.01 -4.53 14.04
CA SER A 566 16.57 -4.48 13.76
C SER A 566 16.29 -4.02 12.33
N PHE A 567 15.62 -4.89 11.56
CA PHE A 567 15.13 -4.58 10.21
C PHE A 567 14.09 -3.46 10.21
N SER A 568 13.30 -3.32 11.29
CA SER A 568 12.17 -2.39 11.34
C SER A 568 12.55 -0.98 11.80
N PHE A 569 13.82 -0.74 12.15
CA PHE A 569 14.26 0.55 12.69
C PHE A 569 14.17 1.70 11.68
N SER A 570 14.33 1.41 10.38
CA SER A 570 14.08 2.33 9.26
C SER A 570 12.69 2.99 9.34
N ASN A 571 11.68 2.25 9.80
CA ASN A 571 10.32 2.75 9.91
C ASN A 571 10.20 3.92 10.89
N LEU A 572 11.04 3.98 11.95
CA LEU A 572 11.00 5.07 12.92
C LEU A 572 11.19 6.43 12.24
N LEU A 573 12.28 6.58 11.47
CA LEU A 573 12.60 7.84 10.80
C LEU A 573 11.51 8.22 9.79
N SER A 574 11.09 7.27 8.97
CA SER A 574 10.00 7.49 8.00
C SER A 574 8.71 7.96 8.67
N GLY A 575 8.38 7.41 9.85
CA GLY A 575 7.18 7.77 10.60
C GLY A 575 7.25 9.15 11.25
N ILE A 576 8.37 9.53 11.85
CA ILE A 576 8.48 10.81 12.57
C ILE A 576 8.70 12.01 11.64
N THR A 577 9.21 11.81 10.43
CA THR A 577 9.43 12.87 9.44
C THR A 577 8.32 12.96 8.39
N MET A 578 7.29 12.11 8.46
CA MET A 578 6.28 11.96 7.40
C MET A 578 5.50 13.25 7.03
N ARG A 579 5.42 14.21 7.96
CA ARG A 579 4.72 15.50 7.80
C ARG A 579 5.62 16.65 7.36
N PHE A 580 6.93 16.45 7.29
CA PHE A 580 7.85 17.56 7.06
C PHE A 580 7.65 18.14 5.66
N SER A 581 7.42 19.44 5.62
CA SER A 581 7.05 20.17 4.41
C SER A 581 7.44 21.65 4.46
N THR A 582 8.30 22.03 5.40
CA THR A 582 8.82 23.39 5.55
C THR A 582 10.34 23.42 5.53
N GLU A 583 10.92 24.54 5.08
CA GLU A 583 12.38 24.74 5.05
C GLU A 583 12.99 24.61 6.45
N PHE A 584 12.28 25.04 7.49
CA PHE A 584 12.71 24.87 8.87
C PHE A 584 12.84 23.39 9.26
N GLU A 585 11.84 22.56 8.97
CA GLU A 585 11.88 21.11 9.25
C GLU A 585 12.98 20.41 8.43
N LEU A 586 13.23 20.85 7.19
CA LEU A 586 14.34 20.33 6.37
C LEU A 586 15.71 20.63 7.01
N GLN A 587 15.90 21.85 7.53
CA GLN A 587 17.11 22.24 8.24
C GLN A 587 17.27 21.44 9.54
N GLU A 588 16.19 21.23 10.29
CA GLU A 588 16.21 20.37 11.48
C GLU A 588 16.62 18.93 11.15
N LEU A 589 16.14 18.38 10.02
CA LEU A 589 16.47 17.03 9.59
C LEU A 589 17.93 16.89 9.14
N LYS A 590 18.44 17.87 8.38
CA LYS A 590 19.86 17.92 7.97
C LYS A 590 20.78 18.05 9.18
N ARG A 591 20.44 18.91 10.14
CA ARG A 591 21.18 19.04 11.39
C ARG A 591 21.15 17.75 12.22
N PHE A 592 19.99 17.10 12.32
CA PHE A 592 19.88 15.81 13.00
C PHE A 592 20.79 14.74 12.38
N LYS A 593 20.94 14.73 11.04
CA LYS A 593 21.88 13.87 10.33
C LYS A 593 23.32 14.15 10.75
N GLU A 594 23.74 15.42 10.73
CA GLU A 594 25.10 15.86 11.09
C GLU A 594 25.44 15.53 12.55
N ASP A 595 24.54 15.86 13.48
CA ASP A 595 24.73 15.69 14.92
C ASP A 595 24.90 14.21 15.33
N ASN A 596 24.42 13.26 14.53
CA ASN A 596 24.38 11.83 14.86
C ASN A 596 25.25 10.95 13.95
N LEU A 597 26.13 11.54 13.12
CA LEU A 597 27.07 10.78 12.28
C LEU A 597 27.94 9.80 13.08
N TYR A 598 28.33 10.17 14.30
CA TYR A 598 29.16 9.32 15.17
C TYR A 598 28.41 8.10 15.72
N VAL A 599 27.10 8.23 15.97
CA VAL A 599 26.23 7.12 16.41
C VAL A 599 25.91 6.20 15.23
N GLY A 600 25.67 6.80 14.07
CA GLY A 600 25.18 6.12 12.88
C GLY A 600 23.66 5.93 12.88
N PHE A 601 23.17 5.34 11.78
CA PHE A 601 21.74 5.12 11.53
C PHE A 601 21.40 3.65 11.20
N GLY A 602 22.41 2.78 11.02
CA GLY A 602 22.21 1.35 10.73
C GLY A 602 21.32 1.14 9.50
N SER A 603 20.30 0.28 9.63
CA SER A 603 19.30 0.00 8.60
C SER A 603 18.47 1.23 8.19
N ALA A 604 18.50 2.32 8.96
CA ALA A 604 17.76 3.54 8.67
C ALA A 604 18.54 4.57 7.83
N THR A 605 19.79 4.28 7.44
CA THR A 605 20.66 5.21 6.70
C THR A 605 20.02 5.66 5.38
N LEU A 606 19.58 4.71 4.54
CA LEU A 606 18.89 5.02 3.29
C LEU A 606 17.58 5.79 3.54
N THR A 607 16.84 5.42 4.58
CA THR A 607 15.57 6.08 4.92
C THR A 607 15.76 7.53 5.34
N LEU A 608 16.89 7.88 5.96
CA LEU A 608 17.20 9.27 6.28
C LEU A 608 17.40 10.11 5.02
N GLU A 609 18.12 9.60 4.02
CA GLU A 609 18.27 10.28 2.73
C GLU A 609 16.92 10.43 2.02
N GLN A 610 16.12 9.36 2.00
CA GLN A 610 14.75 9.40 1.46
C GLN A 610 13.87 10.42 2.20
N ALA A 611 14.04 10.58 3.51
CA ALA A 611 13.30 11.59 4.28
C ALA A 611 13.71 13.02 3.89
N ILE A 612 14.99 13.27 3.61
CA ILE A 612 15.49 14.57 3.14
C ILE A 612 14.97 14.87 1.72
N GLU A 613 15.06 13.92 0.80
CA GLU A 613 14.51 14.03 -0.57
C GLU A 613 13.00 14.30 -0.52
N LYS A 614 12.26 13.50 0.26
CA LYS A 614 10.81 13.65 0.42
C LYS A 614 10.43 15.00 1.03
N THR A 615 11.15 15.47 2.04
CA THR A 615 10.87 16.78 2.65
C THR A 615 11.09 17.91 1.65
N THR A 616 12.15 17.82 0.84
CA THR A 616 12.43 18.79 -0.23
C THR A 616 11.31 18.81 -1.27
N ALA A 617 10.86 17.64 -1.72
CA ALA A 617 9.74 17.51 -2.65
C ALA A 617 8.43 18.04 -2.05
N ASN A 618 8.18 17.79 -0.77
CA ASN A 618 7.00 18.28 -0.06
C ASN A 618 6.97 19.81 0.03
N ILE A 619 8.10 20.46 0.35
CA ILE A 619 8.21 21.93 0.41
C ILE A 619 7.81 22.55 -0.93
N LYS A 620 8.37 22.02 -2.02
CA LYS A 620 8.10 22.46 -3.38
C LYS A 620 6.62 22.28 -3.73
N TRP A 621 6.07 21.10 -3.46
CA TRP A 621 4.67 20.80 -3.73
C TRP A 621 3.72 21.72 -2.95
N VAL A 622 3.95 21.93 -1.65
CA VAL A 622 3.13 22.83 -0.82
C VAL A 622 3.20 24.26 -1.35
N THR A 623 4.40 24.75 -1.67
CA THR A 623 4.61 26.11 -2.18
C THR A 623 3.84 26.35 -3.49
N GLU A 624 3.85 25.38 -4.39
CA GLU A 624 3.20 25.49 -5.70
C GLU A 624 1.68 25.29 -5.65
N ASN A 625 1.17 24.42 -4.77
CA ASN A 625 -0.22 23.95 -4.83
C ASN A 625 -1.14 24.51 -3.74
N LYS A 626 -0.62 25.03 -2.63
CA LYS A 626 -1.43 25.43 -1.46
C LYS A 626 -2.59 26.37 -1.83
N ALA A 627 -2.33 27.41 -2.63
CA ALA A 627 -3.34 28.40 -2.98
C ALA A 627 -4.46 27.82 -3.86
N GLU A 628 -4.11 27.05 -4.90
CA GLU A 628 -5.07 26.41 -5.79
C GLU A 628 -5.89 25.35 -5.06
N VAL A 629 -5.26 24.55 -4.20
CA VAL A 629 -5.94 23.53 -3.39
C VAL A 629 -6.92 24.16 -2.41
N LEU A 630 -6.53 25.23 -1.73
CA LEU A 630 -7.43 25.98 -0.84
C LEU A 630 -8.64 26.50 -1.61
N LYS A 631 -8.39 27.20 -2.73
CA LYS A 631 -9.45 27.74 -3.58
C LYS A 631 -10.42 26.65 -4.03
N TRP A 632 -9.89 25.53 -4.53
CA TRP A 632 -10.70 24.41 -5.00
C TRP A 632 -11.60 23.84 -3.90
N PHE A 633 -11.04 23.56 -2.70
CA PHE A 633 -11.87 23.05 -1.60
C PHE A 633 -12.91 24.07 -1.15
N THR A 634 -12.60 25.36 -1.15
CA THR A 634 -13.57 26.42 -0.81
C THR A 634 -14.70 26.54 -1.85
N GLU A 635 -14.39 26.40 -3.13
CA GLU A 635 -15.40 26.43 -4.21
C GLU A 635 -16.30 25.19 -4.18
N GLU A 636 -15.77 24.01 -3.88
CA GLU A 636 -16.55 22.76 -3.84
C GLU A 636 -17.46 22.61 -2.61
N ILE A 637 -17.25 23.40 -1.56
CA ILE A 637 -18.10 23.41 -0.35
C ILE A 637 -19.10 24.57 -0.33
N ALA A 638 -18.91 25.58 -1.19
CA ALA A 638 -19.87 26.66 -1.41
C ALA A 638 -21.11 26.12 -2.15
#